data_AF-A0AAJ2VFB8-F1
#
_entry.id   AF-A0AAJ2VFB8-F1
#
_cell.length_a   1.000
_cell.length_b   1.000
_cell.length_c   1.000
_cell.angle_alpha   90.00
_cell.angle_beta   90.00
_cell.angle_gamma   90.00
#
_symmetry.space_group_name_H-M   'P 1'
#
loop_
_entity.id
_entity.type
_entity.pdbx_description
1 polymer ?
#
loop_
_entity_poly.entity_id
_entity_poly.type
_entity_poly.pdbx_seq_one_letter_code
_entity_poly.pdbx_strand_id
1 'polypeptide(L)'
;MMNLLRAGKIKEAKRTNLFILFFISFFTQQGKATEFNISVLDIDEQNEIDLSRFSDPDYVVPGEYLLNIKINGRAVEQRPVRYLAAGAEGKSSALCLEPEIVNKFAIKAEATDRIVWSQDGRCADLTAISGVKISNQIGMGELNITIPQAWLKYTDNNWTPPEQWDQGINGLLLDYNLTGNLRRDRGRAGTSQYLGGYGTAGFNLGAWRYRADYRYLLNKSRNARNDAFSWDQFYAYRPLPLMSADLGLGEMYQNTNLFDSIRFTGVSLASNEEMLPPALRGYAPEIRGVAKSNATVTVTQDKRVVYETTVPAGPFAIQDFKSGVTGTLEVRITEEDGSVSTFQTEAASLPYLTRPGHIQYKVSAGRPSDTDHHAQGPAFSSGEFSWGISNAWSLYGGTTLADSYQSWSAGLGRNLYLLGALSADITQSRASLPNKPAQKGHSFSLSWSKRFESINGQVSFAGYRFSEKTFMGMSQYLYALNNESDSRSEKERYTITLSKSFDDESPWLDGLSSYLSYTRQTFWDARQQNRYGVSLNKYLDIGPVKGISAGVSAWRTMFYGRQDDSIYLNFSIPLRDRERVGYSLGSYNGKMSQMLTYSNQQDQHNSWDLSTRYEETEKAYISGNYHHVASSHNASLGFSWQQSGYTYLNGSMRGGVTATRHGIAAHQKGAGGGTRIMVDTDGVAGVPFADGSVVTNDYGVAVIAGASSYYDLSTRVDVRHLPNNIEANTTIIQGTLTEGAIGYRKFDVVSGGKALGVITLPDGRNPPFASTIRSQRGREVAMVTDGGQAYLTGVSENETLSVQWNGKTQCRFTLPAKFNELAQLLLPCRSLSATTELNGEK
;
A
#
# COMPACT_ATOMS: atom_id res chain seq x y z
N MET A 1 64.29 7.78 -19.14
CA MET A 1 65.70 7.47 -19.41
C MET A 1 66.53 8.43 -18.58
N MET A 2 67.26 7.84 -17.62
CA MET A 2 68.50 8.29 -16.97
C MET A 2 68.66 9.78 -16.62
N ASN A 3 68.70 10.12 -15.33
CA ASN A 3 69.86 9.98 -14.43
C ASN A 3 70.95 11.05 -14.73
N LEU A 4 71.91 11.44 -13.90
CA LEU A 4 72.64 10.87 -12.74
C LEU A 4 73.32 12.12 -12.09
N LEU A 5 73.23 12.37 -10.78
CA LEU A 5 74.10 11.87 -9.69
C LEU A 5 75.47 12.60 -9.49
N ARG A 6 75.80 12.75 -8.19
CA ARG A 6 77.13 12.90 -7.50
C ARG A 6 77.74 14.31 -7.38
N ALA A 7 78.43 14.69 -6.29
CA ALA A 7 78.70 14.12 -4.95
C ALA A 7 79.48 15.13 -4.07
N GLY A 8 79.46 14.96 -2.73
CA GLY A 8 80.53 15.40 -1.78
C GLY A 8 80.05 16.33 -0.65
N LYS A 9 79.71 15.83 0.56
CA LYS A 9 80.53 15.74 1.81
C LYS A 9 81.09 17.12 2.27
N ILE A 10 80.83 17.71 3.46
CA ILE A 10 81.13 17.26 4.84
C ILE A 10 80.44 18.19 5.90
N LYS A 11 80.06 17.59 7.05
CA LYS A 11 79.85 18.09 8.44
C LYS A 11 78.53 18.75 8.86
N GLU A 12 77.72 17.88 9.45
CA GLU A 12 76.80 18.11 10.56
C GLU A 12 77.49 18.69 11.80
N ALA A 13 76.84 19.67 12.43
CA ALA A 13 76.66 19.80 13.89
C ALA A 13 76.08 21.19 14.20
N LYS A 14 74.80 21.42 13.83
CA LYS A 14 73.94 22.54 14.31
C LYS A 14 72.56 22.64 13.64
N ARG A 15 72.15 21.70 12.76
CA ARG A 15 70.88 21.78 12.03
C ARG A 15 69.69 21.01 12.63
N THR A 16 69.92 20.09 13.58
CA THR A 16 68.86 19.19 14.05
C THR A 16 67.86 19.88 14.99
N ASN A 17 68.27 20.90 15.75
CA ASN A 17 67.32 21.65 16.61
C ASN A 17 66.54 22.74 15.84
N LEU A 18 67.01 23.18 14.67
CA LEU A 18 66.29 24.18 13.86
C LEU A 18 65.25 23.54 12.93
N PHE A 19 65.48 22.29 12.50
CA PHE A 19 64.49 21.54 11.69
C PHE A 19 63.28 21.06 12.51
N ILE A 20 63.47 20.75 13.80
CA ILE A 20 62.36 20.37 14.69
C ILE A 20 61.46 21.57 14.99
N LEU A 21 62.04 22.77 15.17
CA LEU A 21 61.27 24.01 15.34
C LEU A 21 60.53 24.45 14.07
N PHE A 22 61.05 24.15 12.87
CA PHE A 22 60.35 24.44 11.62
C PHE A 22 59.22 23.44 11.30
N PHE A 23 59.33 22.18 11.76
CA PHE A 23 58.25 21.19 11.62
C PHE A 23 57.11 21.37 12.63
N ILE A 24 57.38 21.93 13.82
CA ILE A 24 56.34 22.22 14.83
C ILE A 24 55.47 23.42 14.40
N SER A 25 56.01 24.37 13.62
CA SER A 25 55.24 25.53 13.12
C SER A 25 54.23 25.19 12.00
N PHE A 26 54.25 23.98 11.44
CA PHE A 26 53.25 23.52 10.46
C PHE A 26 52.12 22.68 11.07
N PHE A 27 52.16 22.43 12.38
CA PHE A 27 51.05 21.84 13.15
C PHE A 27 50.33 22.90 13.98
N THR A 28 50.03 24.05 13.37
CA THR A 28 48.97 24.90 13.90
C THR A 28 47.64 24.26 13.51
N GLN A 29 47.01 23.54 14.45
CA GLN A 29 45.57 23.33 14.38
C GLN A 29 44.95 24.73 14.35
N GLN A 30 44.44 25.13 13.18
CA GLN A 30 43.54 26.27 13.10
C GLN A 30 42.33 25.93 13.97
N GLY A 31 42.30 26.48 15.19
CA GLY A 31 41.07 26.61 15.94
C GLY A 31 40.16 27.54 15.13
N LYS A 32 39.20 26.95 14.41
CA LYS A 32 38.13 27.73 13.80
C LYS A 32 37.16 28.11 14.90
N ALA A 33 37.32 29.30 15.44
CA ALA A 33 36.26 29.96 16.19
C ALA A 33 35.36 30.65 15.17
N THR A 34 34.12 30.20 15.06
CA THR A 34 33.09 30.87 14.25
C THR A 34 32.46 31.94 15.13
N GLU A 35 32.54 33.21 14.76
CA GLU A 35 31.90 34.29 15.51
C GLU A 35 30.89 34.98 14.59
N PHE A 36 29.65 35.11 15.04
CA PHE A 36 28.62 35.78 14.26
C PHE A 36 28.80 37.30 14.37
N ASN A 37 28.87 37.97 13.22
CA ASN A 37 28.93 39.42 13.20
C ASN A 37 27.54 40.02 13.49
N ILE A 38 27.31 40.34 14.76
CA ILE A 38 26.08 41.00 15.23
C ILE A 38 25.83 42.36 14.56
N SER A 39 26.86 43.00 13.99
CA SER A 39 26.76 44.30 13.29
C SER A 39 26.10 44.18 11.90
N VAL A 40 25.93 42.98 11.35
CA VAL A 40 25.26 42.73 10.05
C VAL A 40 23.75 42.50 10.23
N LEU A 41 23.31 42.27 11.46
CA LEU A 41 21.91 42.18 11.82
C LEU A 41 21.37 43.62 12.02
N ASP A 42 20.50 44.05 11.10
CA ASP A 42 19.81 45.35 11.15
C ASP A 42 18.68 45.29 12.20
N ILE A 43 19.06 45.30 13.48
CA ILE A 43 18.14 45.23 14.62
C ILE A 43 18.53 46.35 15.58
N ASP A 44 17.54 47.13 16.03
CA ASP A 44 17.72 48.33 16.86
C ASP A 44 18.36 48.06 18.26
N GLU A 45 18.55 46.80 18.68
CA GLU A 45 19.06 46.39 20.00
C GLU A 45 20.25 45.41 19.91
N GLN A 46 21.39 45.87 19.41
CA GLN A 46 22.61 45.06 19.22
C GLN A 46 23.31 44.58 20.52
N ASN A 47 22.94 45.10 21.70
CA ASN A 47 23.69 44.88 22.96
C ASN A 47 23.13 43.77 23.89
N GLU A 48 22.02 43.10 23.57
CA GLU A 48 21.43 42.05 24.43
C GLU A 48 21.57 40.61 23.88
N ILE A 49 22.28 40.39 22.76
CA ILE A 49 22.26 39.10 22.05
C ILE A 49 23.58 38.31 22.24
N ASP A 50 23.55 37.25 23.08
CA ASP A 50 24.65 36.28 23.21
C ASP A 50 24.52 35.15 22.16
N LEU A 51 25.22 35.30 21.03
CA LEU A 51 25.30 34.28 19.97
C LEU A 51 26.46 33.29 20.14
N SER A 52 27.25 33.40 21.23
CA SER A 52 28.44 32.56 21.47
C SER A 52 28.12 31.08 21.68
N ARG A 53 26.83 30.75 21.85
CA ARG A 53 26.33 29.37 21.97
C ARG A 53 25.97 28.76 20.63
N PHE A 54 25.77 29.55 19.58
CA PHE A 54 25.42 29.08 18.23
C PHE A 54 26.64 29.01 17.30
N SER A 55 27.81 29.40 17.78
CA SER A 55 29.10 29.39 17.08
C SER A 55 29.63 27.97 16.78
N ASP A 56 29.16 26.97 17.51
CA ASP A 56 29.37 25.56 17.18
C ASP A 56 28.21 25.09 16.28
N PRO A 57 28.49 24.66 15.04
CA PRO A 57 27.46 24.21 14.10
C PRO A 57 26.67 22.98 14.59
N ASP A 58 27.21 22.22 15.55
CA ASP A 58 26.56 21.02 16.09
C ASP A 58 25.89 21.25 17.46
N TYR A 59 26.00 22.47 18.03
CA TYR A 59 25.38 22.79 19.31
C TYR A 59 23.86 22.97 19.19
N VAL A 60 23.13 22.17 19.96
CA VAL A 60 21.69 22.27 20.16
C VAL A 60 21.43 22.55 21.64
N VAL A 61 20.60 23.53 21.96
CA VAL A 61 20.24 23.83 23.35
C VAL A 61 19.66 22.55 24.00
N PRO A 62 20.14 22.12 25.18
CA PRO A 62 19.62 20.92 25.83
C PRO A 62 18.10 21.00 26.08
N GLY A 63 17.39 19.95 25.71
CA GLY A 63 15.93 19.93 25.72
C GLY A 63 15.34 18.78 24.92
N GLU A 64 14.01 18.75 24.82
CA GLU A 64 13.29 17.83 23.95
C GLU A 64 12.77 18.56 22.72
N TYR A 65 13.05 18.01 21.54
CA TYR A 65 12.62 18.56 20.27
C TYR A 65 11.83 17.51 19.50
N LEU A 66 10.64 17.86 19.01
CA LEU A 66 9.89 17.00 18.11
C LEU A 66 10.57 17.03 16.73
N LEU A 67 11.30 15.97 16.40
CA LEU A 67 12.09 15.90 15.17
C LEU A 67 11.60 14.77 14.26
N ASN A 68 11.58 15.03 12.96
CA ASN A 68 11.46 14.03 11.92
C ASN A 68 12.85 13.39 11.70
N ILE A 69 12.99 12.13 12.10
CA ILE A 69 14.26 11.41 12.04
C ILE A 69 14.39 10.78 10.66
N LYS A 70 15.44 11.16 9.94
CA LYS A 70 15.74 10.68 8.58
C LYS A 70 17.04 9.91 8.56
N ILE A 71 17.06 8.77 7.86
CA ILE A 71 18.27 8.00 7.57
C ILE A 71 18.54 8.04 6.07
N ASN A 72 19.72 8.52 5.67
CA ASN A 72 20.11 8.65 4.27
C ASN A 72 19.03 9.38 3.43
N GLY A 73 18.38 10.39 4.01
CA GLY A 73 17.30 11.17 3.38
C GLY A 73 15.89 10.60 3.50
N ARG A 74 15.71 9.38 4.03
CA ARG A 74 14.40 8.73 4.20
C ARG A 74 13.85 8.93 5.61
N ALA A 75 12.62 9.41 5.74
CA ALA A 75 11.93 9.52 7.03
C ALA A 75 11.67 8.13 7.63
N VAL A 76 12.04 7.96 8.90
CA VAL A 76 11.81 6.72 9.68
C VAL A 76 10.65 6.91 10.62
N GLU A 77 10.69 7.97 11.43
CA GLU A 77 9.68 8.27 12.44
C GLU A 77 9.82 9.73 12.89
N GLN A 78 8.70 10.37 13.24
CA GLN A 78 8.70 11.66 13.93
C GLN A 78 8.43 11.43 15.42
N ARG A 79 9.34 11.89 16.28
CA ARG A 79 9.19 11.75 17.74
C ARG A 79 9.98 12.81 18.51
N PRO A 80 9.68 13.05 19.79
CA PRO A 80 10.54 13.82 20.68
C PRO A 80 11.92 13.18 20.79
N VAL A 81 12.96 13.99 20.59
CA VAL A 81 14.38 13.62 20.67
C VAL A 81 15.05 14.50 21.73
N ARG A 82 15.81 13.86 22.62
CA ARG A 82 16.48 14.51 23.75
C ARG A 82 17.91 14.91 23.41
N TYR A 83 18.24 16.17 23.68
CA TYR A 83 19.60 16.67 23.69
C TYR A 83 20.04 16.90 25.15
N LEU A 84 21.13 16.27 25.55
CA LEU A 84 21.70 16.37 26.88
C LEU A 84 22.87 17.37 26.87
N ALA A 85 23.06 18.10 27.97
CA ALA A 85 24.25 18.93 28.14
C ALA A 85 25.51 18.04 28.19
N ALA A 86 26.54 18.41 27.42
CA ALA A 86 27.81 17.71 27.32
C ALA A 86 28.99 18.70 27.32
N GLY A 87 30.22 18.17 27.48
CA GLY A 87 31.45 18.96 27.47
C GLY A 87 31.69 19.78 28.75
N ALA A 88 32.85 20.47 28.80
CA ALA A 88 33.17 21.38 29.90
C ALA A 88 32.21 22.59 29.89
N GLU A 89 31.63 22.91 31.06
CA GLU A 89 30.66 24.01 31.25
C GLU A 89 29.34 23.91 30.44
N GLY A 90 29.02 22.76 29.84
CA GLY A 90 27.76 22.59 29.08
C GLY A 90 27.75 23.30 27.72
N LYS A 91 28.94 23.60 27.16
CA LYS A 91 29.11 24.26 25.86
C LYS A 91 28.94 23.33 24.65
N SER A 92 28.67 22.04 24.87
CA SER A 92 28.30 21.10 23.80
C SER A 92 27.02 20.34 24.15
N SER A 93 26.39 19.73 23.15
CA SER A 93 25.17 18.92 23.33
C SER A 93 25.36 17.50 22.82
N ALA A 94 24.90 16.51 23.58
CA ALA A 94 24.89 15.11 23.18
C ALA A 94 23.48 14.68 22.78
N LEU A 95 23.34 14.17 21.57
CA LEU A 95 22.12 13.55 21.08
C LEU A 95 21.89 12.23 21.83
N CYS A 96 20.72 12.06 22.45
CA CYS A 96 20.32 10.80 23.07
C CYS A 96 19.34 10.05 22.16
N LEU A 97 19.82 8.98 21.52
CA LEU A 97 18.99 8.06 20.74
C LEU A 97 18.65 6.83 21.58
N GLU A 98 17.37 6.62 21.84
CA GLU A 98 16.89 5.48 22.61
C GLU A 98 17.00 4.15 21.86
N PRO A 99 17.12 3.00 22.55
CA PRO A 99 17.17 1.68 21.90
C PRO A 99 16.04 1.42 20.91
N GLU A 100 14.84 1.88 21.23
CA GLU A 100 13.66 1.69 20.38
C GLU A 100 13.81 2.33 19.00
N ILE A 101 14.38 3.54 18.93
CA ILE A 101 14.56 4.23 17.64
C ILE A 101 15.78 3.67 16.88
N VAL A 102 16.85 3.31 17.60
CA VAL A 102 18.05 2.71 17.00
C VAL A 102 17.73 1.38 16.33
N ASN A 103 16.84 0.58 16.92
CA ASN A 103 16.41 -0.69 16.32
C ASN A 103 15.69 -0.49 14.97
N LYS A 104 15.01 0.65 14.76
CA LYS A 104 14.37 0.98 13.48
C LYS A 104 15.36 1.43 12.39
N PHE A 105 16.62 1.66 12.74
CA PHE A 105 17.64 2.07 11.77
C PHE A 105 18.07 0.92 10.86
N ALA A 106 17.65 -0.32 11.16
CA ALA A 106 17.96 -1.51 10.39
C ALA A 106 19.48 -1.67 10.15
N ILE A 107 20.26 -1.39 11.18
CA ILE A 107 21.72 -1.57 11.20
C ILE A 107 22.02 -3.08 11.25
N LYS A 108 23.05 -3.52 10.52
CA LYS A 108 23.52 -4.91 10.56
C LYS A 108 24.15 -5.23 11.92
N ALA A 109 24.07 -6.49 12.34
CA ALA A 109 24.57 -6.93 13.64
C ALA A 109 26.03 -6.52 13.89
N GLU A 110 26.91 -6.61 12.87
CA GLU A 110 28.34 -6.29 13.02
C GLU A 110 28.62 -4.79 13.30
N ALA A 111 27.68 -3.91 12.94
CA ALA A 111 27.73 -2.48 13.24
C ALA A 111 27.01 -2.13 14.54
N THR A 112 25.95 -2.88 14.90
CA THR A 112 25.24 -2.69 16.18
C THR A 112 26.16 -2.91 17.37
N ASP A 113 27.09 -3.88 17.29
CA ASP A 113 28.08 -4.16 18.35
C ASP A 113 29.08 -3.01 18.58
N ARG A 114 29.15 -2.05 17.65
CA ARG A 114 30.02 -0.86 17.76
C ARG A 114 29.33 0.33 18.40
N ILE A 115 28.01 0.26 18.62
CA ILE A 115 27.23 1.34 19.23
C ILE A 115 27.60 1.43 20.70
N VAL A 116 28.07 2.61 21.11
CA VAL A 116 28.39 2.89 22.52
C VAL A 116 27.13 3.37 23.22
N TRP A 117 26.78 2.72 24.33
CA TRP A 117 25.61 3.10 25.11
C TRP A 117 26.04 3.85 26.38
N SER A 118 25.37 4.96 26.65
CA SER A 118 25.51 5.76 27.87
C SER A 118 24.18 5.82 28.64
N GLN A 119 24.18 6.42 29.83
CA GLN A 119 22.99 6.59 30.68
C GLN A 119 22.26 5.26 30.94
N ASP A 120 22.97 4.25 31.46
CA ASP A 120 22.44 2.91 31.75
C ASP A 120 21.80 2.21 30.54
N GLY A 121 22.37 2.38 29.35
CA GLY A 121 21.86 1.72 28.14
C GLY A 121 20.76 2.50 27.41
N ARG A 122 20.49 3.75 27.78
CA ARG A 122 19.36 4.52 27.23
C ARG A 122 19.72 5.48 26.10
N CYS A 123 20.99 5.89 25.98
CA CYS A 123 21.42 6.82 24.95
C CYS A 123 22.52 6.18 24.10
N ALA A 124 22.21 5.87 22.84
CA ALA A 124 23.17 5.40 21.86
C ALA A 124 23.98 6.54 21.26
N ASP A 125 25.28 6.31 21.17
CA ASP A 125 26.20 7.06 20.34
C ASP A 125 26.55 6.26 19.08
N LEU A 126 26.08 6.75 17.93
CA LEU A 126 26.32 6.13 16.62
C LEU A 126 27.65 6.54 16.00
N THR A 127 28.35 7.55 16.55
CA THR A 127 29.57 8.10 15.95
C THR A 127 30.74 7.11 15.97
N ALA A 128 30.67 6.10 16.84
CA ALA A 128 31.60 4.97 16.88
C ALA A 128 31.52 4.07 15.62
N ILE A 129 30.40 4.12 14.87
CA ILE A 129 30.29 3.45 13.57
C ILE A 129 31.00 4.31 12.51
N SER A 130 32.04 3.75 11.91
CA SER A 130 32.86 4.44 10.93
C SER A 130 32.04 4.95 9.75
N GLY A 131 32.11 6.27 9.49
CA GLY A 131 31.45 6.94 8.38
C GLY A 131 30.03 7.44 8.67
N VAL A 132 29.50 7.25 9.88
CA VAL A 132 28.24 7.86 10.29
C VAL A 132 28.41 9.38 10.43
N LYS A 133 27.43 10.13 9.93
CA LYS A 133 27.31 11.58 10.13
C LYS A 133 25.93 11.91 10.66
N ILE A 134 25.87 12.82 11.62
CA ILE A 134 24.62 13.30 12.21
C ILE A 134 24.56 14.80 11.90
N SER A 135 23.44 15.24 11.34
CA SER A 135 23.17 16.65 11.06
C SER A 135 21.87 17.04 11.76
N ASN A 136 22.01 17.93 12.74
CA ASN A 136 20.89 18.46 13.51
C ASN A 136 20.33 19.68 12.77
N GLN A 137 19.09 19.60 12.29
CA GLN A 137 18.40 20.69 11.60
C GLN A 137 17.16 21.08 12.40
N ILE A 138 17.38 21.55 13.63
CA ILE A 138 16.32 21.89 14.58
C ILE A 138 15.35 22.93 13.99
N GLY A 139 15.86 23.91 13.22
CA GLY A 139 15.02 24.91 12.54
C GLY A 139 14.08 24.35 11.48
N MET A 140 14.38 23.18 10.92
CA MET A 140 13.49 22.45 10.00
C MET A 140 12.68 21.35 10.73
N GLY A 141 12.93 21.15 12.02
CA GLY A 141 12.38 20.02 12.77
C GLY A 141 12.91 18.67 12.28
N GLU A 142 14.15 18.60 11.79
CA GLU A 142 14.71 17.37 11.20
C GLU A 142 16.00 16.93 11.89
N LEU A 143 16.15 15.61 12.04
CA LEU A 143 17.39 14.95 12.44
C LEU A 143 17.85 14.06 11.29
N ASN A 144 18.91 14.46 10.59
CA ASN A 144 19.44 13.75 9.44
C ASN A 144 20.63 12.88 9.85
N ILE A 145 20.48 11.56 9.78
CA ILE A 145 21.53 10.59 10.07
C ILE A 145 21.97 9.95 8.76
N THR A 146 23.24 10.10 8.39
CA THR A 146 23.82 9.41 7.23
C THR A 146 24.61 8.21 7.72
N ILE A 147 24.21 7.00 7.33
CA ILE A 147 24.87 5.75 7.68
C ILE A 147 25.37 5.08 6.38
N PRO A 148 26.65 4.71 6.29
CA PRO A 148 27.15 3.98 5.12
C PRO A 148 26.33 2.72 4.85
N GLN A 149 25.93 2.51 3.59
CA GLN A 149 25.10 1.38 3.18
C GLN A 149 25.69 0.01 3.57
N ALA A 150 27.03 -0.09 3.66
CA ALA A 150 27.71 -1.29 4.12
C ALA A 150 27.23 -1.78 5.51
N TRP A 151 26.81 -0.86 6.37
CA TRP A 151 26.33 -1.11 7.72
C TRP A 151 24.81 -1.24 7.84
N LEU A 152 24.05 -0.97 6.78
CA LEU A 152 22.60 -1.07 6.75
C LEU A 152 22.14 -2.40 6.14
N LYS A 153 21.04 -2.95 6.66
CA LYS A 153 20.29 -4.01 5.98
C LYS A 153 19.78 -3.49 4.64
N TYR A 154 19.43 -4.40 3.74
CA TYR A 154 18.91 -4.04 2.41
C TYR A 154 17.70 -3.08 2.53
N THR A 155 17.62 -2.07 1.68
CA THR A 155 16.52 -1.11 1.59
C THR A 155 16.32 -0.69 0.13
N ASP A 156 15.08 -0.41 -0.28
CA ASP A 156 14.74 0.14 -1.59
C ASP A 156 13.87 1.40 -1.40
N ASN A 157 13.79 2.28 -2.41
CA ASN A 157 12.86 3.40 -2.44
C ASN A 157 11.40 2.97 -2.21
N ASN A 158 11.03 1.76 -2.67
CA ASN A 158 9.66 1.24 -2.58
C ASN A 158 9.47 0.16 -1.50
N TRP A 159 10.46 -0.07 -0.63
CA TRP A 159 10.39 -1.08 0.42
C TRP A 159 11.22 -0.71 1.65
N THR A 160 10.65 -0.91 2.84
CA THR A 160 11.32 -0.73 4.12
C THR A 160 11.70 -2.08 4.72
N PRO A 161 12.81 -2.15 5.48
CA PRO A 161 13.16 -3.35 6.22
C PRO A 161 12.16 -3.63 7.36
N PRO A 162 12.01 -4.90 7.79
CA PRO A 162 11.04 -5.33 8.80
C PRO A 162 10.99 -4.51 10.09
N GLU A 163 12.12 -3.97 10.53
CA GLU A 163 12.25 -3.18 11.74
C GLU A 163 11.49 -1.85 11.68
N GLN A 164 11.18 -1.36 10.48
CA GLN A 164 10.45 -0.12 10.25
C GLN A 164 8.94 -0.34 10.04
N TRP A 165 8.46 -1.59 10.08
CA TRP A 165 7.05 -1.88 9.87
C TRP A 165 6.22 -1.58 11.11
N ASP A 166 5.23 -0.72 10.93
CA ASP A 166 4.26 -0.34 11.94
C ASP A 166 3.22 -1.46 12.10
N GLN A 167 3.11 -1.98 13.33
CA GLN A 167 2.12 -2.98 13.71
C GLN A 167 0.72 -2.38 13.89
N GLY A 168 0.60 -1.05 13.80
CA GLY A 168 -0.63 -0.33 14.05
C GLY A 168 -1.01 -0.31 15.53
N ILE A 169 -2.11 0.39 15.80
CA ILE A 169 -2.69 0.53 17.14
C ILE A 169 -3.82 -0.46 17.37
N ASN A 170 -4.15 -0.65 18.65
CA ASN A 170 -5.32 -1.43 19.04
C ASN A 170 -6.61 -0.70 18.64
N GLY A 171 -7.58 -1.44 18.15
CA GLY A 171 -8.85 -0.89 17.72
C GLY A 171 -9.85 -1.97 17.33
N LEU A 172 -11.10 -1.57 17.20
CA LEU A 172 -12.21 -2.36 16.69
C LEU A 172 -12.51 -1.96 15.25
N LEU A 173 -12.93 -2.92 14.44
CA LEU A 173 -13.37 -2.68 13.07
C LEU A 173 -14.68 -3.43 12.79
N LEU A 174 -15.52 -2.82 11.97
CA LEU A 174 -16.73 -3.40 11.42
C LEU A 174 -16.88 -2.94 9.98
N ASP A 175 -16.64 -3.83 9.03
CA ASP A 175 -16.87 -3.57 7.60
C ASP A 175 -18.18 -4.23 7.18
N TYR A 176 -18.97 -3.55 6.36
CA TYR A 176 -20.30 -4.02 5.96
C TYR A 176 -20.57 -3.81 4.47
N ASN A 177 -21.31 -4.75 3.89
CA ASN A 177 -21.86 -4.70 2.54
C ASN A 177 -23.31 -5.16 2.59
N LEU A 178 -24.21 -4.20 2.44
CA LEU A 178 -25.65 -4.39 2.50
C LEU A 178 -26.24 -4.26 1.10
N THR A 179 -27.13 -5.16 0.75
CA THR A 179 -27.82 -5.21 -0.55
C THR A 179 -29.28 -5.54 -0.31
N GLY A 180 -30.18 -4.73 -0.84
CA GLY A 180 -31.61 -4.93 -0.71
C GLY A 180 -32.28 -4.83 -2.06
N ASN A 181 -33.32 -5.63 -2.29
CA ASN A 181 -34.20 -5.44 -3.42
C ASN A 181 -35.65 -5.83 -3.13
N LEU A 182 -36.53 -5.19 -3.88
CA LEU A 182 -37.97 -5.39 -3.88
C LEU A 182 -38.39 -5.61 -5.32
N ARG A 183 -38.94 -6.79 -5.61
CA ARG A 183 -39.47 -7.13 -6.93
C ARG A 183 -40.97 -7.35 -6.82
N ARG A 184 -41.73 -6.62 -7.61
CA ARG A 184 -43.18 -6.79 -7.76
C ARG A 184 -43.45 -7.32 -9.15
N ASP A 185 -43.79 -8.60 -9.25
CA ASP A 185 -44.16 -9.22 -10.52
C ASP A 185 -45.62 -8.89 -10.88
N ARG A 186 -45.92 -8.76 -12.17
CA ARG A 186 -47.30 -8.64 -12.66
C ARG A 186 -47.95 -10.03 -12.66
N GLY A 187 -49.12 -10.17 -12.04
CA GLY A 187 -49.89 -11.43 -11.99
C GLY A 187 -49.86 -12.13 -10.62
N ARG A 188 -50.04 -13.47 -10.60
CA ARG A 188 -50.21 -14.28 -9.36
C ARG A 188 -48.92 -14.45 -8.52
N ALA A 189 -47.77 -14.08 -9.05
CA ALA A 189 -46.45 -14.28 -8.43
C ALA A 189 -46.19 -13.37 -7.20
N GLY A 190 -46.92 -12.26 -7.07
CA GLY A 190 -46.88 -11.38 -5.89
C GLY A 190 -45.59 -10.55 -5.77
N THR A 191 -45.24 -10.18 -4.55
CA THR A 191 -44.06 -9.37 -4.24
C THR A 191 -42.98 -10.26 -3.61
N SER A 192 -41.74 -10.15 -4.08
CA SER A 192 -40.57 -10.73 -3.46
C SER A 192 -39.62 -9.65 -2.92
N GLN A 193 -38.96 -9.98 -1.83
CA GLN A 193 -38.06 -9.12 -1.07
C GLN A 193 -36.78 -9.89 -0.81
N TYR A 194 -35.65 -9.25 -1.05
CA TYR A 194 -34.33 -9.73 -0.73
C TYR A 194 -33.65 -8.67 0.14
N LEU A 195 -33.05 -9.08 1.25
CA LEU A 195 -32.12 -8.27 2.01
C LEU A 195 -30.94 -9.17 2.39
N GLY A 196 -29.78 -8.88 1.82
CA GLY A 196 -28.54 -9.59 2.09
C GLY A 196 -27.50 -8.63 2.66
N GLY A 197 -26.79 -9.07 3.68
CA GLY A 197 -25.67 -8.36 4.27
C GLY A 197 -24.49 -9.30 4.44
N TYR A 198 -23.27 -8.83 4.24
CA TYR A 198 -22.09 -9.54 4.70
C TYR A 198 -21.01 -8.55 5.09
N GLY A 199 -20.04 -8.99 5.89
CA GLY A 199 -19.01 -8.10 6.39
C GLY A 199 -18.01 -8.80 7.29
N THR A 200 -17.09 -8.02 7.84
CA THR A 200 -16.05 -8.48 8.74
C THR A 200 -16.06 -7.62 9.99
N ALA A 201 -16.33 -8.25 11.13
CA ALA A 201 -16.08 -7.66 12.44
C ALA A 201 -14.69 -8.07 12.91
N GLY A 202 -14.01 -7.25 13.70
CA GLY A 202 -12.70 -7.62 14.19
C GLY A 202 -12.11 -6.64 15.17
N PHE A 203 -10.96 -7.02 15.72
CA PHE A 203 -10.17 -6.15 16.55
C PHE A 203 -8.68 -6.46 16.40
N ASN A 204 -7.85 -5.47 16.70
CA ASN A 204 -6.40 -5.59 16.69
C ASN A 204 -5.86 -5.48 18.12
N LEU A 205 -4.94 -6.36 18.49
CA LEU A 205 -4.16 -6.32 19.73
C LEU A 205 -2.68 -6.49 19.42
N GLY A 206 -1.92 -5.40 19.42
CA GLY A 206 -0.52 -5.40 18.98
C GLY A 206 -0.40 -5.90 17.54
N ALA A 207 0.40 -6.94 17.31
CA ALA A 207 0.57 -7.57 16.00
C ALA A 207 -0.53 -8.60 15.64
N TRP A 208 -1.43 -8.94 16.58
CA TRP A 208 -2.51 -9.89 16.32
C TRP A 208 -3.72 -9.22 15.71
N ARG A 209 -4.28 -9.87 14.69
CA ARG A 209 -5.49 -9.47 13.97
C ARG A 209 -6.58 -10.50 14.22
N TYR A 210 -7.62 -10.16 14.95
CA TYR A 210 -8.79 -11.03 15.16
C TYR A 210 -9.90 -10.60 14.21
N ARG A 211 -10.51 -11.56 13.51
CA ARG A 211 -11.52 -11.34 12.49
C ARG A 211 -12.65 -12.36 12.63
N ALA A 212 -13.87 -11.88 12.37
CA ALA A 212 -15.09 -12.65 12.34
C ALA A 212 -15.90 -12.21 11.12
N ASP A 213 -16.01 -13.09 10.12
CA ASP A 213 -16.79 -12.82 8.92
C ASP A 213 -18.24 -13.23 9.17
N TYR A 214 -19.19 -12.38 8.79
CA TYR A 214 -20.62 -12.61 9.00
C TYR A 214 -21.41 -12.44 7.72
N ARG A 215 -22.56 -13.10 7.68
CA ARG A 215 -23.53 -13.02 6.61
C ARG A 215 -24.95 -13.04 7.16
N TYR A 216 -25.80 -12.24 6.54
CA TYR A 216 -27.23 -12.17 6.77
C TYR A 216 -27.96 -12.30 5.44
N LEU A 217 -29.02 -13.09 5.42
CA LEU A 217 -29.86 -13.29 4.24
C LEU A 217 -31.32 -13.38 4.66
N LEU A 218 -32.13 -12.48 4.12
CA LEU A 218 -33.58 -12.52 4.15
C LEU A 218 -34.11 -12.61 2.72
N ASN A 219 -34.72 -13.74 2.39
CA ASN A 219 -35.46 -13.96 1.15
C ASN A 219 -36.91 -14.21 1.48
N LYS A 220 -37.78 -13.29 1.11
CA LYS A 220 -39.22 -13.42 1.31
C LYS A 220 -39.94 -13.37 -0.04
N SER A 221 -40.70 -14.41 -0.33
CA SER A 221 -41.67 -14.45 -1.44
C SER A 221 -43.07 -14.66 -0.87
N ARG A 222 -44.08 -14.76 -1.74
CA ARG A 222 -45.47 -14.96 -1.34
C ARG A 222 -45.69 -16.18 -0.42
N ASN A 223 -44.95 -17.27 -0.66
CA ASN A 223 -45.16 -18.56 0.02
C ASN A 223 -43.91 -19.08 0.76
N ALA A 224 -42.79 -18.36 0.70
CA ALA A 224 -41.54 -18.79 1.32
C ALA A 224 -40.86 -17.63 2.02
N ARG A 225 -40.34 -17.89 3.21
CA ARG A 225 -39.45 -16.99 3.95
C ARG A 225 -38.23 -17.78 4.37
N ASN A 226 -37.07 -17.33 3.93
CA ASN A 226 -35.78 -17.75 4.46
C ASN A 226 -35.16 -16.53 5.14
N ASP A 227 -34.78 -16.67 6.40
CA ASP A 227 -34.24 -15.62 7.25
C ASP A 227 -33.13 -16.26 8.07
N ALA A 228 -31.89 -15.95 7.72
CA ALA A 228 -30.72 -16.62 8.25
C ALA A 228 -29.60 -15.62 8.51
N PHE A 229 -28.98 -15.77 9.68
CA PHE A 229 -27.75 -15.09 10.06
C PHE A 229 -26.70 -16.16 10.39
N SER A 230 -25.51 -16.03 9.82
CA SER A 230 -24.38 -16.93 10.07
C SER A 230 -23.11 -16.12 10.32
N TRP A 231 -22.28 -16.62 11.24
CA TRP A 231 -20.86 -16.28 11.25
C TRP A 231 -20.18 -17.26 10.32
N ASP A 232 -19.57 -16.78 9.24
CA ASP A 232 -18.99 -17.66 8.24
C ASP A 232 -17.60 -18.16 8.69
N GLN A 233 -16.83 -17.34 9.43
CA GLN A 233 -15.48 -17.67 9.91
C GLN A 233 -15.09 -16.88 11.16
N PHE A 234 -14.34 -17.51 12.08
CA PHE A 234 -13.60 -16.84 13.15
C PHE A 234 -12.12 -17.18 13.07
N TYR A 235 -11.25 -16.20 12.86
CA TYR A 235 -9.82 -16.43 12.73
C TYR A 235 -8.99 -15.31 13.34
N ALA A 236 -7.75 -15.65 13.69
CA ALA A 236 -6.74 -14.70 14.07
C ALA A 236 -5.50 -14.91 13.22
N TYR A 237 -4.81 -13.85 12.85
CA TYR A 237 -3.51 -13.97 12.19
C TYR A 237 -2.49 -12.98 12.73
N ARG A 238 -1.22 -13.32 12.54
CA ARG A 238 -0.08 -12.50 12.92
C ARG A 238 1.02 -12.60 11.85
N PRO A 239 1.44 -11.47 11.27
CA PRO A 239 2.66 -11.39 10.47
C PRO A 239 3.91 -11.78 11.27
N LEU A 240 4.78 -12.59 10.67
CA LEU A 240 6.08 -13.03 11.19
C LEU A 240 7.21 -12.58 10.25
N PRO A 241 7.70 -11.33 10.39
CA PRO A 241 8.65 -10.74 9.45
C PRO A 241 9.99 -11.50 9.33
N LEU A 242 10.47 -12.12 10.41
CA LEU A 242 11.72 -12.89 10.41
C LEU A 242 11.65 -14.16 9.53
N MET A 243 10.44 -14.66 9.27
CA MET A 243 10.18 -15.85 8.46
C MET A 243 9.57 -15.51 7.10
N SER A 244 9.32 -14.21 6.83
CA SER A 244 8.53 -13.72 5.70
C SER A 244 7.22 -14.51 5.53
N ALA A 245 6.48 -14.70 6.63
CA ALA A 245 5.32 -15.58 6.69
C ALA A 245 4.21 -15.05 7.60
N ASP A 246 2.99 -15.51 7.38
CA ASP A 246 1.85 -15.26 8.25
C ASP A 246 1.47 -16.52 9.02
N LEU A 247 1.24 -16.36 10.32
CA LEU A 247 0.69 -17.38 11.19
C LEU A 247 -0.81 -17.14 11.33
N GLY A 248 -1.63 -18.10 10.88
CA GLY A 248 -3.09 -18.10 11.04
C GLY A 248 -3.57 -19.11 12.09
N LEU A 249 -4.60 -18.74 12.83
CA LEU A 249 -5.29 -19.56 13.84
C LEU A 249 -6.81 -19.48 13.66
N GLY A 250 -7.54 -20.57 13.90
CA GLY A 250 -9.00 -20.60 13.87
C GLY A 250 -9.55 -21.17 12.57
N GLU A 251 -10.70 -20.66 12.12
CA GLU A 251 -11.43 -21.12 10.95
C GLU A 251 -10.99 -20.41 9.68
N MET A 252 -10.27 -21.11 8.81
CA MET A 252 -9.67 -20.54 7.62
C MET A 252 -9.82 -21.48 6.41
N TYR A 253 -9.60 -20.91 5.23
CA TYR A 253 -9.44 -21.71 4.01
C TYR A 253 -7.97 -22.04 3.82
N GLN A 254 -7.67 -23.27 3.41
CA GLN A 254 -6.32 -23.67 3.08
C GLN A 254 -5.83 -22.87 1.88
N ASN A 255 -4.82 -22.03 2.09
CA ASN A 255 -4.10 -21.39 1.00
C ASN A 255 -3.15 -22.43 0.40
N THR A 256 -3.52 -22.98 -0.76
CA THR A 256 -2.73 -24.00 -1.47
C THR A 256 -2.75 -23.67 -2.96
N ASN A 257 -1.60 -23.82 -3.61
CA ASN A 257 -1.53 -23.74 -5.06
C ASN A 257 -1.65 -25.14 -5.68
N LEU A 258 -1.21 -26.19 -4.99
CA LEU A 258 -1.06 -27.55 -5.54
C LEU A 258 -2.29 -28.45 -5.36
N PHE A 259 -3.03 -28.26 -4.26
CA PHE A 259 -4.20 -29.07 -3.91
C PHE A 259 -5.49 -28.26 -4.02
N ASP A 260 -6.63 -28.94 -3.88
CA ASP A 260 -7.90 -28.25 -3.74
C ASP A 260 -7.98 -27.62 -2.34
N SER A 261 -8.35 -26.34 -2.28
CA SER A 261 -8.54 -25.62 -1.02
C SER A 261 -9.74 -26.18 -0.24
N ILE A 262 -9.58 -26.36 1.08
CA ILE A 262 -10.62 -26.78 2.01
C ILE A 262 -10.77 -25.79 3.17
N ARG A 263 -11.98 -25.66 3.72
CA ARG A 263 -12.23 -24.96 4.99
C ARG A 263 -11.81 -25.86 6.14
N PHE A 264 -11.11 -25.30 7.11
CA PHE A 264 -10.71 -26.03 8.32
C PHE A 264 -10.59 -25.12 9.54
N THR A 265 -10.65 -25.74 10.71
CA THR A 265 -10.33 -25.11 11.99
C THR A 265 -8.98 -25.61 12.48
N GLY A 266 -8.00 -24.72 12.65
CA GLY A 266 -6.66 -25.11 13.09
C GLY A 266 -5.63 -24.00 13.00
N VAL A 267 -4.42 -24.39 12.61
CA VAL A 267 -3.22 -23.55 12.47
C VAL A 267 -2.75 -23.56 11.01
N SER A 268 -2.32 -22.41 10.51
CA SER A 268 -1.59 -22.29 9.24
C SER A 268 -0.35 -21.43 9.38
N LEU A 269 0.68 -21.76 8.63
CA LEU A 269 1.88 -20.96 8.47
C LEU A 269 2.20 -20.91 6.98
N ALA A 270 2.12 -19.73 6.36
CA ALA A 270 2.33 -19.58 4.93
C ALA A 270 3.29 -18.43 4.65
N SER A 271 4.25 -18.65 3.73
CA SER A 271 5.14 -17.59 3.25
C SER A 271 4.33 -16.48 2.57
N ASN A 272 4.60 -15.22 2.94
CA ASN A 272 3.98 -14.03 2.38
C ASN A 272 5.01 -13.25 1.56
N GLU A 273 4.86 -13.29 0.23
CA GLU A 273 5.76 -12.57 -0.68
C GLU A 273 5.62 -11.06 -0.58
N GLU A 274 4.49 -10.53 -0.07
CA GLU A 274 4.33 -9.09 0.11
C GLU A 274 5.30 -8.52 1.15
N MET A 275 5.80 -9.35 2.07
CA MET A 275 6.87 -8.96 3.01
C MET A 275 8.21 -8.74 2.31
N LEU A 276 8.43 -9.36 1.14
CA LEU A 276 9.68 -9.22 0.40
C LEU A 276 9.71 -7.86 -0.33
N PRO A 277 10.91 -7.33 -0.63
CA PRO A 277 11.06 -6.22 -1.56
C PRO A 277 10.29 -6.49 -2.85
N PRO A 278 9.60 -5.49 -3.46
CA PRO A 278 8.94 -5.65 -4.76
C PRO A 278 9.86 -6.22 -5.83
N ALA A 279 11.15 -5.91 -5.73
CA ALA A 279 12.22 -6.47 -6.53
C ALA A 279 12.41 -7.99 -6.40
N LEU A 280 11.88 -8.64 -5.36
CA LEU A 280 12.01 -10.08 -5.07
C LEU A 280 10.66 -10.84 -5.11
N ARG A 281 9.55 -10.16 -5.43
CA ARG A 281 8.21 -10.79 -5.50
C ARG A 281 8.00 -11.51 -6.83
N GLY A 282 7.22 -12.58 -6.80
CA GLY A 282 6.87 -13.39 -7.97
C GLY A 282 8.09 -13.92 -8.72
N TYR A 283 7.86 -14.57 -9.86
CA TYR A 283 8.96 -15.02 -10.71
C TYR A 283 9.52 -13.89 -11.56
N ALA A 284 10.84 -13.75 -11.54
CA ALA A 284 11.60 -12.96 -12.50
C ALA A 284 12.98 -13.64 -12.69
N PRO A 285 13.49 -13.78 -13.94
CA PRO A 285 14.75 -14.46 -14.19
C PRO A 285 15.94 -13.65 -13.68
N GLU A 286 16.80 -14.21 -12.82
CA GLU A 286 18.07 -13.58 -12.44
C GLU A 286 18.96 -13.43 -13.68
N ILE A 287 19.42 -12.20 -13.93
CA ILE A 287 20.26 -11.89 -15.08
C ILE A 287 21.71 -12.15 -14.67
N ARG A 288 22.33 -13.18 -15.25
CA ARG A 288 23.75 -13.51 -15.04
C ARG A 288 24.55 -13.12 -16.27
N GLY A 289 25.71 -12.50 -16.05
CA GLY A 289 26.64 -12.12 -17.10
C GLY A 289 28.06 -12.02 -16.58
N VAL A 290 29.00 -11.71 -17.47
CA VAL A 290 30.38 -11.38 -17.13
C VAL A 290 30.72 -10.05 -17.76
N ALA A 291 31.13 -9.09 -16.94
CA ALA A 291 31.66 -7.81 -17.39
C ALA A 291 33.19 -7.91 -17.49
N LYS A 292 33.78 -7.40 -18.56
CA LYS A 292 35.25 -7.39 -18.76
C LYS A 292 35.93 -6.28 -17.96
N SER A 293 35.20 -5.21 -17.69
CA SER A 293 35.61 -4.00 -16.97
C SER A 293 34.47 -3.53 -16.05
N ASN A 294 34.58 -2.34 -15.45
CA ASN A 294 33.43 -1.72 -14.81
C ASN A 294 32.39 -1.40 -15.88
N ALA A 295 31.23 -2.03 -15.82
CA ALA A 295 30.24 -1.97 -16.87
C ALA A 295 28.89 -1.46 -16.37
N THR A 296 28.18 -0.72 -17.22
CA THR A 296 26.78 -0.35 -17.01
C THR A 296 25.88 -1.40 -17.65
N VAL A 297 25.08 -2.08 -16.82
CA VAL A 297 24.10 -3.06 -17.27
C VAL A 297 22.74 -2.37 -17.36
N THR A 298 22.27 -2.14 -18.58
CA THR A 298 20.94 -1.62 -18.88
C THR A 298 20.03 -2.78 -19.29
N VAL A 299 18.87 -2.93 -18.65
CA VAL A 299 17.84 -3.90 -19.01
C VAL A 299 16.65 -3.16 -19.57
N THR A 300 16.24 -3.52 -20.78
CA THR A 300 15.11 -2.92 -21.49
C THR A 300 14.00 -3.95 -21.74
N GLN A 301 12.76 -3.50 -21.61
CA GLN A 301 11.55 -4.22 -22.02
C GLN A 301 10.71 -3.29 -22.89
N ASP A 302 10.24 -3.74 -24.06
CA ASP A 302 9.51 -2.88 -25.01
C ASP A 302 10.20 -1.53 -25.30
N LYS A 303 11.54 -1.55 -25.46
CA LYS A 303 12.42 -0.37 -25.67
C LYS A 303 12.43 0.64 -24.52
N ARG A 304 11.79 0.33 -23.38
CA ARG A 304 11.83 1.10 -22.15
C ARG A 304 12.87 0.50 -21.21
N VAL A 305 13.75 1.32 -20.64
CA VAL A 305 14.66 0.89 -19.58
C VAL A 305 13.83 0.52 -18.34
N VAL A 306 13.86 -0.76 -17.97
CA VAL A 306 13.16 -1.29 -16.78
C VAL A 306 14.08 -1.41 -15.58
N TYR A 307 15.39 -1.52 -15.81
CA TYR A 307 16.41 -1.59 -14.77
C TYR A 307 17.76 -1.13 -15.33
N GLU A 308 18.55 -0.37 -14.57
CA GLU A 308 19.90 0.05 -14.96
C GLU A 308 20.78 0.12 -13.71
N THR A 309 21.95 -0.50 -13.77
CA THR A 309 22.92 -0.50 -12.66
C THR A 309 24.36 -0.56 -13.19
N THR A 310 25.34 -0.29 -12.32
CA THR A 310 26.76 -0.51 -12.63
C THR A 310 27.28 -1.74 -11.91
N VAL A 311 28.07 -2.56 -12.59
CA VAL A 311 28.67 -3.78 -12.05
C VAL A 311 30.20 -3.70 -12.17
N PRO A 312 30.95 -4.24 -11.19
CA PRO A 312 32.40 -4.29 -11.27
C PRO A 312 32.86 -5.33 -12.32
N ALA A 313 34.13 -5.24 -12.74
CA ALA A 313 34.74 -6.23 -13.63
C ALA A 313 34.67 -7.64 -13.04
N GLY A 314 34.14 -8.60 -13.81
CA GLY A 314 33.95 -9.99 -13.40
C GLY A 314 32.51 -10.49 -13.60
N PRO A 315 32.22 -11.72 -13.14
CA PRO A 315 30.87 -12.27 -13.16
C PRO A 315 29.94 -11.46 -12.24
N PHE A 316 28.74 -11.16 -12.73
CA PHE A 316 27.71 -10.46 -11.96
C PHE A 316 26.37 -11.21 -12.05
N ALA A 317 25.52 -10.98 -11.05
CA ALA A 317 24.16 -11.48 -11.00
C ALA A 317 23.22 -10.39 -10.49
N ILE A 318 22.20 -10.07 -11.28
CA ILE A 318 21.18 -9.06 -10.95
C ILE A 318 19.89 -9.79 -10.58
N GLN A 319 19.47 -9.61 -9.34
CA GLN A 319 18.29 -10.27 -8.74
C GLN A 319 17.19 -9.27 -8.35
N ASP A 320 17.49 -7.97 -8.42
CA ASP A 320 16.80 -6.86 -7.77
C ASP A 320 15.94 -6.01 -8.72
N PHE A 321 15.36 -6.60 -9.76
CA PHE A 321 14.41 -5.91 -10.64
C PHE A 321 12.94 -6.22 -10.29
N LYS A 322 12.09 -5.19 -10.36
CA LYS A 322 10.70 -5.18 -9.87
C LYS A 322 9.85 -6.32 -10.45
N SER A 323 9.04 -6.97 -9.61
CA SER A 323 8.04 -7.96 -9.99
C SER A 323 6.99 -7.38 -10.95
N GLY A 324 6.50 -8.17 -11.90
CA GLY A 324 5.50 -7.75 -12.89
C GLY A 324 6.05 -7.55 -14.30
N VAL A 325 7.36 -7.73 -14.47
CA VAL A 325 8.00 -7.84 -15.79
C VAL A 325 7.68 -9.22 -16.37
N THR A 326 6.90 -9.25 -17.44
CA THR A 326 6.58 -10.47 -18.20
C THR A 326 6.83 -10.24 -19.69
N GLY A 327 7.50 -11.16 -20.36
CA GLY A 327 7.91 -11.08 -21.77
C GLY A 327 9.43 -10.97 -21.91
N THR A 328 9.92 -10.42 -23.02
CA THR A 328 11.33 -10.44 -23.42
C THR A 328 12.09 -9.23 -22.85
N LEU A 329 13.14 -9.52 -22.09
CA LEU A 329 14.08 -8.56 -21.55
C LEU A 329 15.35 -8.56 -22.40
N GLU A 330 15.69 -7.40 -22.95
CA GLU A 330 16.97 -7.18 -23.61
C GLU A 330 17.96 -6.57 -22.60
N VAL A 331 19.06 -7.25 -22.38
CA VAL A 331 20.13 -6.84 -21.47
C VAL A 331 21.29 -6.33 -22.30
N ARG A 332 21.72 -5.11 -22.01
CA ARG A 332 22.85 -4.43 -22.64
C ARG A 332 23.92 -4.12 -21.59
N ILE A 333 25.08 -4.72 -21.73
CA ILE A 333 26.26 -4.46 -20.90
C ILE A 333 27.16 -3.50 -21.67
N THR A 334 27.34 -2.30 -21.15
CA THR A 334 28.22 -1.27 -21.72
C THR A 334 29.49 -1.20 -20.88
N GLU A 335 30.61 -1.63 -21.43
CA GLU A 335 31.92 -1.65 -20.79
C GLU A 335 32.53 -0.23 -20.71
N GLU A 336 33.56 -0.04 -19.88
CA GLU A 336 34.23 1.25 -19.69
C GLU A 336 34.86 1.80 -20.99
N ASP A 337 35.29 0.90 -21.88
CA ASP A 337 35.82 1.23 -23.21
C ASP A 337 34.74 1.59 -24.25
N GLY A 338 33.47 1.59 -23.82
CA GLY A 338 32.31 1.85 -24.67
C GLY A 338 31.88 0.66 -25.52
N SER A 339 32.54 -0.50 -25.40
CA SER A 339 32.08 -1.73 -26.06
C SER A 339 30.78 -2.22 -25.44
N VAL A 340 29.87 -2.71 -26.28
CA VAL A 340 28.53 -3.12 -25.85
C VAL A 340 28.34 -4.60 -26.15
N SER A 341 27.88 -5.36 -25.17
CA SER A 341 27.40 -6.72 -25.36
C SER A 341 25.92 -6.81 -25.01
N THR A 342 25.14 -7.47 -25.85
CA THR A 342 23.69 -7.63 -25.66
C THR A 342 23.29 -9.09 -25.64
N PHE A 343 22.32 -9.42 -24.80
CA PHE A 343 21.63 -10.72 -24.82
C PHE A 343 20.19 -10.55 -24.36
N GLN A 344 19.32 -11.50 -24.73
CA GLN A 344 17.91 -11.48 -24.36
C GLN A 344 17.59 -12.61 -23.38
N THR A 345 16.72 -12.33 -22.41
CA THR A 345 16.15 -13.30 -21.47
C THR A 345 14.64 -13.07 -21.39
N GLU A 346 13.83 -14.08 -21.07
CA GLU A 346 12.38 -13.89 -20.96
C GLU A 346 11.86 -14.17 -19.55
N ALA A 347 10.93 -13.34 -19.08
CA ALA A 347 10.19 -13.50 -17.85
C ALA A 347 8.78 -14.03 -18.13
N ALA A 348 8.35 -15.09 -17.45
CA ALA A 348 7.04 -15.70 -17.63
C ALA A 348 6.36 -15.95 -16.27
N SER A 349 5.04 -15.79 -16.19
CA SER A 349 4.29 -16.01 -14.95
C SER A 349 3.50 -17.32 -15.01
N LEU A 350 3.94 -18.29 -14.20
CA LEU A 350 3.13 -19.40 -13.73
C LEU A 350 3.14 -19.38 -12.19
N PRO A 351 2.04 -19.77 -11.50
CA PRO A 351 1.94 -19.70 -10.04
C PRO A 351 3.01 -20.49 -9.26
N TYR A 352 3.72 -21.42 -9.89
CA TYR A 352 4.70 -22.32 -9.25
C TYR A 352 6.16 -21.99 -9.60
N LEU A 353 6.41 -20.96 -10.40
CA LEU A 353 7.78 -20.52 -10.66
C LEU A 353 8.26 -19.66 -9.49
N THR A 354 9.33 -20.09 -8.85
CA THR A 354 9.96 -19.41 -7.72
C THR A 354 11.36 -18.98 -8.11
N ARG A 355 11.78 -17.80 -7.63
CA ARG A 355 13.11 -17.24 -7.92
C ARG A 355 14.24 -18.15 -7.41
N PRO A 356 15.41 -18.15 -8.08
CA PRO A 356 16.56 -18.93 -7.64
C PRO A 356 16.91 -18.66 -6.17
N GLY A 357 17.11 -19.71 -5.38
CA GLY A 357 17.46 -19.62 -3.97
C GLY A 357 16.28 -19.29 -3.03
N HIS A 358 15.11 -18.92 -3.55
CA HIS A 358 13.92 -18.69 -2.73
C HIS A 358 13.11 -19.97 -2.54
N ILE A 359 12.55 -20.11 -1.33
CA ILE A 359 11.65 -21.20 -0.96
C ILE A 359 10.34 -20.57 -0.49
N GLN A 360 9.26 -20.83 -1.22
CA GLN A 360 7.90 -20.59 -0.75
C GLN A 360 7.41 -21.85 -0.04
N TYR A 361 6.69 -21.70 1.06
CA TYR A 361 6.19 -22.82 1.83
C TYR A 361 4.84 -22.48 2.44
N LYS A 362 3.97 -23.48 2.54
CA LYS A 362 2.68 -23.36 3.23
C LYS A 362 2.42 -24.63 4.00
N VAL A 363 2.15 -24.50 5.29
CA VAL A 363 1.88 -25.60 6.21
C VAL A 363 0.55 -25.33 6.88
N SER A 364 -0.29 -26.35 7.01
CA SER A 364 -1.59 -26.25 7.67
C SER A 364 -1.88 -27.52 8.44
N ALA A 365 -2.44 -27.40 9.63
CA ALA A 365 -2.88 -28.55 10.43
C ALA A 365 -4.15 -28.19 11.19
N GLY A 366 -5.09 -29.12 11.24
CA GLY A 366 -6.37 -28.87 11.89
C GLY A 366 -7.40 -29.90 11.52
N ARG A 367 -8.67 -29.53 11.63
CA ARG A 367 -9.79 -30.39 11.26
C ARG A 367 -10.66 -29.69 10.22
N PRO A 368 -11.02 -30.35 9.10
CA PRO A 368 -11.92 -29.75 8.12
C PRO A 368 -13.25 -29.40 8.77
N SER A 369 -13.91 -28.37 8.26
CA SER A 369 -15.17 -27.88 8.83
C SER A 369 -16.10 -27.35 7.75
N ASP A 370 -17.41 -27.38 8.01
CA ASP A 370 -18.42 -26.77 7.15
C ASP A 370 -18.75 -25.33 7.58
N THR A 371 -19.66 -24.66 6.87
CA THR A 371 -20.07 -23.28 7.18
C THR A 371 -20.90 -23.15 8.47
N ASP A 372 -21.38 -24.25 9.03
CA ASP A 372 -22.14 -24.29 10.29
C ASP A 372 -21.22 -24.64 11.47
N HIS A 373 -19.90 -24.53 11.28
CA HIS A 373 -18.84 -24.82 12.25
C HIS A 373 -18.76 -26.29 12.70
N HIS A 374 -19.43 -27.22 12.00
CA HIS A 374 -19.31 -28.63 12.32
C HIS A 374 -18.01 -29.18 11.74
N ALA A 375 -17.33 -29.99 12.54
CA ALA A 375 -16.12 -30.67 12.09
C ALA A 375 -16.46 -31.80 11.11
N GLN A 376 -15.76 -31.81 9.98
CA GLN A 376 -15.96 -32.74 8.86
C GLN A 376 -14.74 -33.65 8.70
N GLY A 377 -14.96 -34.97 8.67
CA GLY A 377 -13.88 -35.93 8.47
C GLY A 377 -12.81 -35.94 9.59
N PRO A 378 -11.66 -36.60 9.35
CA PRO A 378 -10.54 -36.69 10.28
C PRO A 378 -9.71 -35.39 10.37
N ALA A 379 -8.90 -35.26 11.44
CA ALA A 379 -7.87 -34.24 11.49
C ALA A 379 -6.83 -34.48 10.38
N PHE A 380 -6.26 -33.39 9.85
CA PHE A 380 -5.28 -33.44 8.78
C PHE A 380 -4.07 -32.55 9.07
N SER A 381 -2.97 -32.87 8.41
CA SER A 381 -1.81 -32.01 8.24
C SER A 381 -1.47 -31.94 6.76
N SER A 382 -1.24 -30.74 6.24
CA SER A 382 -0.84 -30.49 4.87
C SER A 382 0.39 -29.60 4.82
N GLY A 383 1.25 -29.84 3.85
CA GLY A 383 2.43 -29.04 3.59
C GLY A 383 2.71 -28.99 2.10
N GLU A 384 2.98 -27.81 1.57
CA GLU A 384 3.48 -27.60 0.21
C GLU A 384 4.69 -26.66 0.23
N PHE A 385 5.57 -26.84 -0.76
CA PHE A 385 6.70 -25.96 -0.98
C PHE A 385 6.94 -25.76 -2.48
N SER A 386 7.58 -24.65 -2.81
CA SER A 386 8.15 -24.37 -4.13
C SER A 386 9.53 -23.77 -3.96
N TRP A 387 10.53 -24.37 -4.60
CA TRP A 387 11.93 -23.98 -4.52
C TRP A 387 12.46 -23.64 -5.91
N GLY A 388 12.95 -22.41 -6.07
CA GLY A 388 13.69 -22.02 -7.27
C GLY A 388 15.10 -22.60 -7.24
N ILE A 389 15.33 -23.73 -7.91
CA ILE A 389 16.64 -24.38 -8.01
C ILE A 389 17.59 -23.53 -8.84
N SER A 390 17.09 -22.94 -9.94
CA SER A 390 17.84 -22.09 -10.84
C SER A 390 16.89 -21.13 -11.56
N ASN A 391 17.44 -20.28 -12.43
CA ASN A 391 16.62 -19.39 -13.25
C ASN A 391 15.58 -20.11 -14.08
N ALA A 392 15.96 -21.25 -14.66
CA ALA A 392 15.06 -21.98 -15.51
C ALA A 392 14.18 -22.94 -14.73
N TRP A 393 14.57 -23.39 -13.53
CA TRP A 393 13.93 -24.53 -12.87
C TRP A 393 13.40 -24.21 -11.49
N SER A 394 12.14 -24.57 -11.26
CA SER A 394 11.51 -24.59 -9.93
C SER A 394 11.00 -26.00 -9.65
N LEU A 395 11.31 -26.52 -8.46
CA LEU A 395 10.77 -27.78 -7.96
C LEU A 395 9.68 -27.46 -6.95
N TYR A 396 8.51 -28.04 -7.11
CA TYR A 396 7.42 -27.88 -6.17
C TYR A 396 6.81 -29.23 -5.80
N GLY A 397 6.24 -29.30 -4.63
CA GLY A 397 5.64 -30.52 -4.14
C GLY A 397 4.89 -30.30 -2.84
N GLY A 398 4.13 -31.30 -2.44
CA GLY A 398 3.37 -31.23 -1.22
C GLY A 398 2.70 -32.53 -0.85
N THR A 399 2.07 -32.52 0.31
CA THR A 399 1.30 -33.64 0.83
C THR A 399 0.14 -33.16 1.68
N THR A 400 -0.93 -33.96 1.71
CA THR A 400 -2.02 -33.84 2.68
C THR A 400 -2.22 -35.20 3.33
N LEU A 401 -2.10 -35.26 4.65
CA LEU A 401 -2.15 -36.49 5.44
C LEU A 401 -3.29 -36.40 6.45
N ALA A 402 -4.11 -37.43 6.51
CA ALA A 402 -5.15 -37.67 7.51
C ALA A 402 -5.33 -39.19 7.71
N ASP A 403 -6.01 -39.62 8.77
CA ASP A 403 -6.14 -41.04 9.13
C ASP A 403 -6.64 -41.93 7.97
N SER A 404 -7.61 -41.43 7.20
CA SER A 404 -8.26 -42.15 6.10
C SER A 404 -8.08 -41.48 4.73
N TYR A 405 -7.18 -40.50 4.63
CA TYR A 405 -6.90 -39.78 3.39
C TYR A 405 -5.42 -39.40 3.29
N GLN A 406 -4.78 -39.69 2.16
CA GLN A 406 -3.39 -39.30 1.90
C GLN A 406 -3.28 -38.80 0.46
N SER A 407 -2.63 -37.67 0.26
CA SER A 407 -2.22 -37.21 -1.06
C SER A 407 -0.76 -36.79 -1.08
N TRP A 408 -0.13 -37.01 -2.22
CA TRP A 408 1.27 -36.69 -2.49
C TRP A 408 1.34 -36.08 -3.86
N SER A 409 2.01 -34.94 -3.98
CA SER A 409 2.16 -34.26 -5.26
C SER A 409 3.59 -33.80 -5.45
N ALA A 410 4.08 -33.93 -6.68
CA ALA A 410 5.40 -33.50 -7.09
C ALA A 410 5.32 -32.93 -8.51
N GLY A 411 6.00 -31.81 -8.73
CA GLY A 411 6.00 -31.14 -10.00
C GLY A 411 7.28 -30.35 -10.28
N LEU A 412 7.50 -30.08 -11.55
CA LEU A 412 8.60 -29.28 -12.05
C LEU A 412 8.05 -28.15 -12.90
N GLY A 413 8.46 -26.93 -12.56
CA GLY A 413 8.29 -25.74 -13.37
C GLY A 413 9.58 -25.46 -14.12
N ARG A 414 9.46 -25.18 -15.43
CA ARG A 414 10.56 -24.71 -16.25
C ARG A 414 10.20 -23.45 -17.01
N ASN A 415 10.99 -22.39 -16.86
CA ASN A 415 11.01 -21.30 -17.80
C ASN A 415 11.78 -21.75 -19.06
N LEU A 416 11.07 -21.86 -20.18
CA LEU A 416 11.61 -22.22 -21.49
C LEU A 416 12.09 -20.98 -22.28
N TYR A 417 12.18 -19.82 -21.62
CA TYR A 417 12.55 -18.54 -22.21
C TYR A 417 11.63 -18.23 -23.39
N LEU A 418 12.17 -18.19 -24.62
CA LEU A 418 11.44 -17.92 -25.88
C LEU A 418 10.12 -18.68 -26.04
N LEU A 419 10.01 -19.89 -25.47
CA LEU A 419 8.80 -20.71 -25.57
C LEU A 419 7.81 -20.48 -24.41
N GLY A 420 8.10 -19.60 -23.46
CA GLY A 420 7.27 -19.30 -22.29
C GLY A 420 7.61 -20.17 -21.08
N ALA A 421 6.69 -20.26 -20.12
CA ALA A 421 6.82 -21.12 -18.95
C ALA A 421 5.98 -22.38 -19.11
N LEU A 422 6.52 -23.52 -18.67
CA LEU A 422 5.87 -24.82 -18.64
C LEU A 422 5.94 -25.38 -17.22
N SER A 423 4.84 -25.92 -16.69
CA SER A 423 4.87 -26.70 -15.45
C SER A 423 4.11 -28.00 -15.61
N ALA A 424 4.62 -29.07 -15.01
CA ALA A 424 3.97 -30.36 -14.99
C ALA A 424 4.04 -30.97 -13.59
N ASP A 425 2.93 -31.54 -13.14
CA ASP A 425 2.85 -32.23 -11.84
C ASP A 425 2.03 -33.51 -11.92
N ILE A 426 2.34 -34.40 -11.00
CA ILE A 426 1.61 -35.61 -10.72
C ILE A 426 1.17 -35.59 -9.26
N THR A 427 -0.12 -35.86 -9.03
CA THR A 427 -0.70 -35.98 -7.71
C THR A 427 -1.29 -37.37 -7.54
N GLN A 428 -0.84 -38.11 -6.53
CA GLN A 428 -1.39 -39.40 -6.13
C GLN A 428 -2.28 -39.21 -4.90
N SER A 429 -3.48 -39.80 -4.91
CA SER A 429 -4.39 -39.82 -3.76
C SER A 429 -4.71 -41.26 -3.33
N ARG A 430 -4.82 -41.49 -2.03
CA ARG A 430 -5.38 -42.70 -1.41
C ARG A 430 -6.46 -42.27 -0.42
N ALA A 431 -7.72 -42.58 -0.73
CA ALA A 431 -8.88 -42.22 0.08
C ALA A 431 -9.64 -43.47 0.53
N SER A 432 -9.93 -43.58 1.83
CA SER A 432 -10.72 -44.66 2.40
C SER A 432 -12.08 -44.13 2.86
N LEU A 433 -13.14 -44.51 2.15
CA LEU A 433 -14.52 -44.18 2.50
C LEU A 433 -15.14 -45.29 3.35
N PRO A 434 -16.07 -44.98 4.28
CA PRO A 434 -16.83 -45.99 5.00
C PRO A 434 -17.49 -46.98 4.03
N ASN A 435 -17.43 -48.27 4.35
CA ASN A 435 -18.05 -49.35 3.57
C ASN A 435 -17.59 -49.47 2.09
N LYS A 436 -16.47 -48.84 1.69
CA LYS A 436 -15.87 -48.98 0.36
C LYS A 436 -14.38 -49.33 0.48
N PRO A 437 -13.81 -50.10 -0.47
CA PRO A 437 -12.37 -50.33 -0.50
C PRO A 437 -11.64 -49.01 -0.75
N ALA A 438 -10.43 -48.89 -0.19
CA ALA A 438 -9.58 -47.71 -0.37
C ALA A 438 -9.34 -47.43 -1.86
N GLN A 439 -9.73 -46.25 -2.32
CA GLN A 439 -9.55 -45.76 -3.67
C GLN A 439 -8.14 -45.20 -3.81
N LYS A 440 -7.42 -45.63 -4.84
CA LYS A 440 -6.11 -45.10 -5.20
C LYS A 440 -6.18 -44.60 -6.63
N GLY A 441 -5.75 -43.38 -6.88
CA GLY A 441 -5.73 -42.81 -8.22
C GLY A 441 -4.75 -41.66 -8.36
N HIS A 442 -4.49 -41.31 -9.61
CA HIS A 442 -3.53 -40.28 -10.01
C HIS A 442 -4.21 -39.16 -10.79
N SER A 443 -3.66 -37.95 -10.65
CA SER A 443 -4.00 -36.79 -11.44
C SER A 443 -2.72 -36.19 -12.03
N PHE A 444 -2.75 -35.87 -13.32
CA PHE A 444 -1.64 -35.27 -14.06
C PHE A 444 -2.08 -33.88 -14.51
N SER A 445 -1.24 -32.88 -14.28
CA SER A 445 -1.49 -31.51 -14.71
C SER A 445 -0.34 -31.00 -15.55
N LEU A 446 -0.64 -30.28 -16.62
CA LEU A 446 0.31 -29.61 -17.50
C LEU A 446 -0.17 -28.20 -17.78
N SER A 447 0.60 -27.18 -17.40
CA SER A 447 0.27 -25.77 -17.62
C SER A 447 1.36 -25.08 -18.45
N TRP A 448 0.96 -24.23 -19.39
CA TRP A 448 1.87 -23.50 -20.26
C TRP A 448 1.41 -22.05 -20.46
N SER A 449 2.31 -21.09 -20.36
CA SER A 449 1.98 -19.66 -20.50
C SER A 449 3.07 -18.94 -21.27
N LYS A 450 2.69 -18.17 -22.28
CA LYS A 450 3.61 -17.35 -23.08
C LYS A 450 2.98 -16.00 -23.40
N ARG A 451 3.72 -14.93 -23.10
CA ARG A 451 3.46 -13.57 -23.60
C ARG A 451 4.39 -13.26 -24.77
N PHE A 452 3.82 -12.87 -25.90
CA PHE A 452 4.51 -12.44 -27.11
C PHE A 452 4.47 -10.91 -27.19
N GLU A 453 5.55 -10.25 -26.78
CA GLU A 453 5.64 -8.79 -26.76
C GLU A 453 5.63 -8.18 -28.16
N SER A 454 6.37 -8.77 -29.11
CA SER A 454 6.48 -8.26 -30.50
C SER A 454 5.14 -8.13 -31.23
N ILE A 455 4.11 -8.84 -30.76
CA ILE A 455 2.76 -8.80 -31.33
C ILE A 455 1.71 -8.35 -30.30
N ASN A 456 2.14 -7.80 -29.16
CA ASN A 456 1.31 -7.47 -27.99
C ASN A 456 0.22 -8.50 -27.68
N GLY A 457 0.62 -9.78 -27.65
CA GLY A 457 -0.25 -10.93 -27.48
C GLY A 457 0.14 -11.78 -26.27
N GLN A 458 -0.82 -12.47 -25.69
CA GLN A 458 -0.60 -13.45 -24.64
C GLN A 458 -1.44 -14.70 -24.92
N VAL A 459 -0.76 -15.84 -24.93
CA VAL A 459 -1.41 -17.15 -24.92
C VAL A 459 -1.19 -17.73 -23.53
N SER A 460 -2.27 -17.90 -22.79
CA SER A 460 -2.27 -18.65 -21.54
C SER A 460 -3.03 -19.96 -21.76
N PHE A 461 -2.28 -21.05 -21.80
CA PHE A 461 -2.81 -22.40 -21.71
C PHE A 461 -2.76 -22.81 -20.24
N ALA A 462 -3.78 -22.40 -19.49
CA ALA A 462 -3.84 -22.63 -18.05
C ALA A 462 -3.78 -24.13 -17.68
N GLY A 463 -4.13 -25.03 -18.60
CA GLY A 463 -3.56 -26.38 -18.59
C GLY A 463 -4.48 -27.50 -19.09
N TYR A 464 -3.88 -28.67 -19.26
CA TYR A 464 -4.53 -29.96 -19.38
C TYR A 464 -4.41 -30.69 -18.04
N ARG A 465 -5.55 -31.02 -17.42
CA ARG A 465 -5.60 -31.90 -16.25
C ARG A 465 -6.33 -33.18 -16.62
N PHE A 466 -5.69 -34.32 -16.36
CA PHE A 466 -6.30 -35.64 -16.44
C PHE A 466 -6.34 -36.26 -15.05
N SER A 467 -7.48 -36.83 -14.66
CA SER A 467 -7.65 -37.50 -13.37
C SER A 467 -8.28 -38.88 -13.58
N GLU A 468 -7.65 -39.90 -13.01
CA GLU A 468 -8.18 -41.27 -13.01
C GLU A 468 -9.53 -41.32 -12.26
N LYS A 469 -10.40 -42.26 -12.61
CA LYS A 469 -11.72 -42.39 -11.99
C LYS A 469 -11.66 -42.56 -10.46
N THR A 470 -10.59 -43.17 -9.97
CA THR A 470 -10.35 -43.45 -8.55
C THR A 470 -9.55 -42.36 -7.84
N PHE A 471 -9.12 -41.31 -8.56
CA PHE A 471 -8.48 -40.14 -7.96
C PHE A 471 -9.51 -39.32 -7.19
N MET A 472 -9.14 -38.87 -6.00
CA MET A 472 -10.02 -38.10 -5.13
C MET A 472 -9.23 -37.00 -4.43
N GLY A 473 -9.57 -35.74 -4.73
CA GLY A 473 -9.10 -34.59 -3.96
C GLY A 473 -9.69 -34.60 -2.55
N MET A 474 -9.07 -33.89 -1.60
CA MET A 474 -9.55 -33.83 -0.21
C MET A 474 -10.96 -33.24 -0.13
N SER A 475 -11.25 -32.22 -0.95
CA SER A 475 -12.58 -31.62 -1.09
C SER A 475 -13.64 -32.65 -1.53
N GLN A 476 -13.31 -33.47 -2.53
CA GLN A 476 -14.15 -34.56 -3.03
C GLN A 476 -14.32 -35.68 -2.00
N TYR A 477 -13.25 -36.02 -1.27
CA TYR A 477 -13.29 -37.00 -0.18
C TYR A 477 -14.23 -36.57 0.95
N LEU A 478 -14.11 -35.32 1.42
CA LEU A 478 -14.99 -34.76 2.44
C LEU A 478 -16.45 -34.70 1.95
N TYR A 479 -16.66 -34.34 0.69
CA TYR A 479 -18.00 -34.37 0.10
C TYR A 479 -18.60 -35.78 0.08
N ALA A 480 -17.81 -36.79 -0.31
CA ALA A 480 -18.22 -38.19 -0.37
C ALA A 480 -18.40 -38.85 1.01
N LEU A 481 -17.76 -38.32 2.06
CA LEU A 481 -18.00 -38.75 3.44
C LEU A 481 -19.39 -38.30 3.95
N ASN A 482 -19.84 -37.12 3.53
CA ASN A 482 -21.06 -36.50 4.06
C ASN A 482 -22.30 -36.77 3.22
N ASN A 483 -22.12 -37.07 1.93
CA ASN A 483 -23.20 -37.35 1.00
C ASN A 483 -23.02 -38.74 0.40
N GLU A 484 -24.02 -39.62 0.56
CA GLU A 484 -24.01 -40.96 -0.04
C GLU A 484 -24.09 -40.94 -1.58
N SER A 485 -24.39 -39.79 -2.18
CA SER A 485 -24.48 -39.61 -3.64
C SER A 485 -23.09 -39.42 -4.27
N ASP A 486 -22.84 -40.15 -5.37
CA ASP A 486 -21.57 -40.14 -6.11
C ASP A 486 -21.03 -38.72 -6.35
N SER A 487 -19.85 -38.46 -5.78
CA SER A 487 -19.06 -37.27 -6.04
C SER A 487 -18.68 -37.22 -7.51
N ARG A 488 -18.90 -36.10 -8.20
CA ARG A 488 -18.58 -35.97 -9.62
C ARG A 488 -17.09 -36.08 -9.85
N SER A 489 -16.70 -37.21 -10.43
CA SER A 489 -15.31 -37.52 -10.68
C SER A 489 -14.90 -36.88 -12.00
N GLU A 490 -14.17 -35.77 -11.89
CA GLU A 490 -13.60 -35.10 -13.05
C GLU A 490 -12.62 -36.02 -13.77
N LYS A 491 -12.71 -36.04 -15.11
CA LYS A 491 -11.86 -36.84 -15.98
C LYS A 491 -10.79 -35.99 -16.66
N GLU A 492 -11.23 -35.01 -17.45
CA GLU A 492 -10.33 -34.12 -18.19
C GLU A 492 -10.80 -32.67 -18.09
N ARG A 493 -9.87 -31.76 -17.90
CA ARG A 493 -10.07 -30.31 -18.00
C ARG A 493 -9.09 -29.70 -18.99
N TYR A 494 -9.61 -28.94 -19.94
CA TYR A 494 -8.84 -28.14 -20.89
C TYR A 494 -9.21 -26.68 -20.70
N THR A 495 -8.23 -25.81 -20.50
CA THR A 495 -8.45 -24.36 -20.43
C THR A 495 -7.45 -23.64 -21.33
N ILE A 496 -7.96 -22.96 -22.35
CA ILE A 496 -7.20 -22.16 -23.31
C ILE A 496 -7.72 -20.73 -23.26
N THR A 497 -6.81 -19.78 -23.10
CA THR A 497 -7.10 -18.35 -23.18
C THR A 497 -6.08 -17.67 -24.07
N LEU A 498 -6.55 -16.84 -24.98
CA LEU A 498 -5.74 -16.04 -25.89
C LEU A 498 -6.22 -14.59 -25.75
N SER A 499 -5.31 -13.67 -25.48
CA SER A 499 -5.55 -12.23 -25.56
C SER A 499 -4.55 -11.61 -26.51
N LYS A 500 -4.98 -10.64 -27.31
CA LYS A 500 -4.09 -9.89 -28.21
C LYS A 500 -4.58 -8.48 -28.39
N SER A 501 -3.73 -7.50 -28.08
CA SER A 501 -3.89 -6.12 -28.54
C SER A 501 -3.22 -5.96 -29.90
N PHE A 502 -3.86 -5.23 -30.79
CA PHE A 502 -3.33 -4.85 -32.09
C PHE A 502 -2.98 -3.37 -32.02
N ASP A 503 -1.68 -3.10 -31.92
CA ASP A 503 -1.13 -1.76 -31.97
C ASP A 503 -0.31 -1.70 -33.26
N ASP A 504 -1.00 -1.47 -34.37
CA ASP A 504 -0.47 -1.57 -35.75
C ASP A 504 -0.53 -0.18 -36.40
N GLU A 505 0.39 0.12 -37.32
CA GLU A 505 0.32 1.34 -38.15
C GLU A 505 -0.94 1.36 -39.01
N SER A 506 -1.56 0.21 -39.23
CA SER A 506 -2.81 0.09 -39.96
C SER A 506 -4.01 0.66 -39.18
N PRO A 507 -4.67 1.74 -39.66
CA PRO A 507 -5.77 2.40 -38.92
C PRO A 507 -6.98 1.50 -38.61
N TRP A 508 -7.14 0.40 -39.37
CA TRP A 508 -8.23 -0.54 -39.15
C TRP A 508 -7.96 -1.52 -38.00
N LEU A 509 -6.68 -1.81 -37.69
CA LEU A 509 -6.28 -2.68 -36.57
C LEU A 509 -5.89 -1.91 -35.31
N ASP A 510 -5.42 -0.67 -35.45
CA ASP A 510 -4.97 0.12 -34.30
C ASP A 510 -6.06 0.25 -33.22
N GLY A 511 -5.68 0.00 -31.96
CA GLY A 511 -6.57 0.04 -30.80
C GLY A 511 -7.59 -1.10 -30.71
N LEU A 512 -7.47 -2.16 -31.54
CA LEU A 512 -8.28 -3.37 -31.45
C LEU A 512 -7.70 -4.32 -30.41
N SER A 513 -8.53 -4.82 -29.51
CA SER A 513 -8.20 -5.89 -28.57
C SER A 513 -9.08 -7.10 -28.83
N SER A 514 -8.48 -8.29 -28.81
CA SER A 514 -9.17 -9.57 -28.95
C SER A 514 -8.94 -10.46 -27.75
N TYR A 515 -9.96 -11.20 -27.37
CA TYR A 515 -9.91 -12.19 -26.31
C TYR A 515 -10.71 -13.42 -26.73
N LEU A 516 -10.11 -14.59 -26.58
CA LEU A 516 -10.70 -15.89 -26.88
C LEU A 516 -10.52 -16.78 -25.65
N SER A 517 -11.59 -17.47 -25.26
CA SER A 517 -11.57 -18.42 -24.17
C SER A 517 -12.25 -19.72 -24.59
N TYR A 518 -11.62 -20.84 -24.26
CA TYR A 518 -12.15 -22.18 -24.45
C TYR A 518 -11.91 -23.00 -23.18
N THR A 519 -12.98 -23.56 -22.64
CA THR A 519 -12.95 -24.46 -21.49
C THR A 519 -13.78 -25.68 -21.79
N ARG A 520 -13.18 -26.86 -21.59
CA ARG A 520 -13.86 -28.15 -21.72
C ARG A 520 -13.57 -28.99 -20.50
N GLN A 521 -14.63 -29.46 -19.87
CA GLN A 521 -14.58 -30.30 -18.69
C GLN A 521 -15.39 -31.58 -18.94
N THR A 522 -14.77 -32.72 -18.72
CA THR A 522 -15.41 -34.03 -18.83
C THR A 522 -15.37 -34.74 -17.48
N PHE A 523 -16.34 -35.62 -17.24
CA PHE A 523 -16.49 -36.37 -16.00
C PHE A 523 -16.66 -37.85 -16.32
N TRP A 524 -16.31 -38.72 -15.37
CA TRP A 524 -16.51 -40.17 -15.50
C TRP A 524 -17.96 -40.60 -15.29
N ASP A 525 -18.71 -39.81 -14.54
CA ASP A 525 -20.03 -40.11 -13.98
C ASP A 525 -21.07 -38.99 -14.24
N ALA A 526 -20.65 -37.90 -14.91
CA ALA A 526 -21.51 -36.77 -15.23
C ALA A 526 -21.35 -36.32 -16.68
N ARG A 527 -22.30 -35.51 -17.16
CA ARG A 527 -22.26 -34.95 -18.52
C ARG A 527 -21.14 -33.91 -18.63
N GLN A 528 -20.47 -33.90 -19.78
CA GLN A 528 -19.45 -32.89 -20.10
C GLN A 528 -20.03 -31.47 -20.08
N GLN A 529 -19.16 -30.50 -19.78
CA GLN A 529 -19.45 -29.08 -19.76
C GLN A 529 -18.44 -28.35 -20.63
N ASN A 530 -18.93 -27.48 -21.50
CA ASN A 530 -18.10 -26.76 -22.45
C ASN A 530 -18.49 -25.28 -22.43
N ARG A 531 -17.51 -24.40 -22.42
CA ARG A 531 -17.72 -22.96 -22.59
C ARG A 531 -16.68 -22.42 -23.53
N TYR A 532 -17.12 -21.69 -24.54
CA TYR A 532 -16.19 -20.99 -25.42
C TYR A 532 -16.78 -19.68 -25.90
N GLY A 533 -15.91 -18.75 -26.21
CA GLY A 533 -16.33 -17.49 -26.76
C GLY A 533 -15.17 -16.57 -27.09
N VAL A 534 -15.53 -15.56 -27.86
CA VAL A 534 -14.63 -14.56 -28.40
C VAL A 534 -15.21 -13.19 -28.11
N SER A 535 -14.34 -12.23 -27.81
CA SER A 535 -14.68 -10.82 -27.71
C SER A 535 -13.64 -9.97 -28.41
N LEU A 536 -14.10 -8.98 -29.15
CA LEU A 536 -13.30 -7.97 -29.83
C LEU A 536 -13.75 -6.61 -29.33
N ASN A 537 -12.83 -5.74 -28.90
CA ASN A 537 -13.15 -4.38 -28.49
C ASN A 537 -12.19 -3.40 -29.17
N LYS A 538 -12.69 -2.27 -29.65
CA LYS A 538 -11.92 -1.26 -30.35
C LYS A 538 -12.29 0.14 -29.86
N TYR A 539 -11.27 0.99 -29.71
CA TYR A 539 -11.46 2.42 -29.56
C TYR A 539 -11.33 3.12 -30.93
N LEU A 540 -12.23 4.05 -31.19
CA LEU A 540 -12.38 4.72 -32.49
C LEU A 540 -12.53 6.23 -32.26
N ASP A 541 -11.89 7.01 -33.12
CA ASP A 541 -12.07 8.45 -33.20
C ASP A 541 -12.79 8.77 -34.51
N ILE A 542 -13.96 9.44 -34.44
CA ILE A 542 -14.75 9.81 -35.62
C ILE A 542 -14.95 11.34 -35.61
N GLY A 543 -14.18 12.02 -36.45
CA GLY A 543 -14.21 13.48 -36.56
C GLY A 543 -13.82 14.15 -35.24
N PRO A 544 -14.66 15.04 -34.67
CA PRO A 544 -14.36 15.69 -33.38
C PRO A 544 -14.63 14.79 -32.17
N VAL A 545 -15.32 13.66 -32.34
CA VAL A 545 -15.68 12.75 -31.24
C VAL A 545 -14.58 11.71 -31.10
N LYS A 546 -13.85 11.79 -29.98
CA LYS A 546 -12.74 10.88 -29.66
C LYS A 546 -13.12 9.88 -28.59
N GLY A 547 -12.53 8.69 -28.61
CA GLY A 547 -12.71 7.67 -27.58
C GLY A 547 -14.03 6.91 -27.65
N ILE A 548 -14.60 6.73 -28.85
CA ILE A 548 -15.76 5.86 -29.06
C ILE A 548 -15.32 4.41 -28.82
N SER A 549 -15.95 3.70 -27.89
CA SER A 549 -15.66 2.28 -27.67
C SER A 549 -16.70 1.41 -28.35
N ALA A 550 -16.28 0.52 -29.24
CA ALA A 550 -17.13 -0.46 -29.90
C ALA A 550 -16.65 -1.88 -29.59
N GLY A 551 -17.56 -2.79 -29.28
CA GLY A 551 -17.20 -4.16 -28.96
C GLY A 551 -18.24 -5.16 -29.44
N VAL A 552 -17.75 -6.36 -29.75
CA VAL A 552 -18.55 -7.53 -30.08
C VAL A 552 -18.08 -8.70 -29.24
N SER A 553 -19.01 -9.45 -28.67
CA SER A 553 -18.71 -10.70 -28.00
C SER A 553 -19.71 -11.77 -28.38
N ALA A 554 -19.24 -13.00 -28.46
CA ALA A 554 -20.03 -14.17 -28.76
C ALA A 554 -19.60 -15.31 -27.84
N TRP A 555 -20.57 -15.95 -27.19
CA TRP A 555 -20.34 -17.02 -26.23
C TRP A 555 -21.31 -18.16 -26.48
N ARG A 556 -20.82 -19.38 -26.30
CA ARG A 556 -21.63 -20.58 -26.13
C ARG A 556 -21.27 -21.24 -24.80
N THR A 557 -22.29 -21.52 -24.00
CA THR A 557 -22.17 -22.27 -22.75
C THR A 557 -23.01 -23.53 -22.84
N MET A 558 -22.41 -24.68 -22.55
CA MET A 558 -23.08 -25.97 -22.47
C MET A 558 -22.98 -26.50 -21.05
N PHE A 559 -24.13 -26.59 -20.38
CA PHE A 559 -24.22 -27.02 -18.99
C PHE A 559 -25.43 -27.94 -18.78
N TYR A 560 -25.19 -29.15 -18.26
CA TYR A 560 -26.20 -30.22 -18.13
C TYR A 560 -27.01 -30.54 -19.39
N GLY A 561 -26.42 -30.38 -20.57
CA GLY A 561 -27.11 -30.61 -21.85
C GLY A 561 -28.05 -29.48 -22.28
N ARG A 562 -28.05 -28.34 -21.58
CA ARG A 562 -28.58 -27.08 -22.10
C ARG A 562 -27.47 -26.33 -22.81
N GLN A 563 -27.81 -25.75 -23.96
CA GLN A 563 -26.94 -24.88 -24.73
C GLN A 563 -27.50 -23.47 -24.64
N ASP A 564 -26.65 -22.54 -24.20
CA ASP A 564 -26.94 -21.11 -24.15
C ASP A 564 -25.97 -20.36 -25.06
N ASP A 565 -26.53 -19.74 -26.10
CA ASP A 565 -25.82 -18.94 -27.09
C ASP A 565 -26.11 -17.46 -26.86
N SER A 566 -25.07 -16.65 -26.79
CA SER A 566 -25.21 -15.20 -26.64
C SER A 566 -24.27 -14.46 -27.58
N ILE A 567 -24.82 -13.49 -28.32
CA ILE A 567 -24.05 -12.50 -29.08
C ILE A 567 -24.38 -11.13 -28.51
N TYR A 568 -23.37 -10.29 -28.28
CA TYR A 568 -23.55 -8.96 -27.71
C TYR A 568 -22.67 -7.95 -28.42
N LEU A 569 -23.28 -6.90 -28.95
CA LEU A 569 -22.62 -5.73 -29.51
C LEU A 569 -22.81 -4.55 -28.57
N ASN A 570 -21.77 -3.77 -28.32
CA ASN A 570 -21.87 -2.51 -27.60
C ASN A 570 -21.14 -1.38 -28.34
N PHE A 571 -21.71 -0.19 -28.23
CA PHE A 571 -21.15 1.05 -28.72
C PHE A 571 -21.32 2.07 -27.59
N SER A 572 -20.27 2.78 -27.21
CA SER A 572 -20.34 3.86 -26.23
C SER A 572 -19.61 5.08 -26.75
N ILE A 573 -20.35 6.19 -26.80
CA ILE A 573 -19.93 7.45 -27.38
C ILE A 573 -19.84 8.48 -26.25
N PRO A 574 -18.65 9.05 -25.98
CA PRO A 574 -18.52 10.18 -25.06
C PRO A 574 -19.06 11.44 -25.74
N LEU A 575 -20.05 12.09 -25.11
CA LEU A 575 -20.60 13.36 -25.59
C LEU A 575 -19.83 14.55 -25.03
N ARG A 576 -19.45 14.47 -23.75
CA ARG A 576 -18.67 15.45 -22.97
C ARG A 576 -17.81 14.70 -21.95
N ASP A 577 -16.93 15.41 -21.24
CA ASP A 577 -15.99 14.83 -20.25
C ASP A 577 -16.65 13.88 -19.23
N ARG A 578 -17.94 14.09 -18.92
CA ARG A 578 -18.69 13.30 -17.93
C ARG A 578 -20.03 12.75 -18.44
N GLU A 579 -20.27 12.77 -19.75
CA GLU A 579 -21.53 12.32 -20.35
C GLU A 579 -21.25 11.27 -21.43
N ARG A 580 -21.94 10.13 -21.38
CA ARG A 580 -21.79 9.06 -22.38
C ARG A 580 -23.14 8.50 -22.81
N VAL A 581 -23.27 8.21 -24.10
CA VAL A 581 -24.40 7.47 -24.67
C VAL A 581 -23.91 6.10 -25.11
N GLY A 582 -24.50 5.06 -24.55
CA GLY A 582 -24.29 3.67 -24.92
C GLY A 582 -25.45 3.12 -25.75
N TYR A 583 -25.16 2.37 -26.80
CA TYR A 583 -26.12 1.51 -27.48
C TYR A 583 -25.59 0.07 -27.48
N SER A 584 -26.44 -0.88 -27.11
CA SER A 584 -26.08 -2.29 -27.15
C SER A 584 -27.17 -3.16 -27.76
N LEU A 585 -26.74 -4.19 -28.47
CA LEU A 585 -27.59 -5.18 -29.12
C LEU A 585 -27.15 -6.57 -28.65
N GLY A 586 -28.02 -7.26 -27.92
CA GLY A 586 -27.84 -8.64 -27.50
C GLY A 586 -28.77 -9.59 -28.24
N SER A 587 -28.28 -10.77 -28.60
CA SER A 587 -29.09 -11.92 -28.97
C SER A 587 -28.80 -13.03 -27.97
N TYR A 588 -29.83 -13.49 -27.26
CA TYR A 588 -29.73 -14.55 -26.25
C TYR A 588 -30.64 -15.70 -26.64
N ASN A 589 -30.06 -16.85 -27.00
CA ASN A 589 -30.80 -18.02 -27.50
C ASN A 589 -31.75 -17.67 -28.66
N GLY A 590 -31.29 -16.80 -29.57
CA GLY A 590 -32.05 -16.34 -30.73
C GLY A 590 -33.01 -15.17 -30.46
N LYS A 591 -33.20 -14.74 -29.19
CA LYS A 591 -34.06 -13.60 -28.84
C LYS A 591 -33.26 -12.30 -28.85
N MET A 592 -33.75 -11.31 -29.60
CA MET A 592 -33.08 -10.03 -29.73
C MET A 592 -33.49 -9.03 -28.63
N SER A 593 -32.50 -8.31 -28.10
CA SER A 593 -32.64 -7.25 -27.10
C SER A 593 -31.79 -6.04 -27.48
N GLN A 594 -32.41 -4.88 -27.63
CA GLN A 594 -31.73 -3.61 -27.93
C GLN A 594 -31.82 -2.68 -26.73
N MET A 595 -30.71 -2.05 -26.34
CA MET A 595 -30.65 -1.18 -25.17
C MET A 595 -29.91 0.11 -25.48
N LEU A 596 -30.52 1.24 -25.13
CA LEU A 596 -29.92 2.57 -25.17
C LEU A 596 -29.72 3.05 -23.73
N THR A 597 -28.54 3.54 -23.40
CA THR A 597 -28.14 4.02 -22.08
C THR A 597 -27.57 5.43 -22.19
N TYR A 598 -28.02 6.34 -21.34
CA TYR A 598 -27.39 7.62 -21.11
C TYR A 598 -26.81 7.62 -19.69
N SER A 599 -25.53 7.95 -19.55
CA SER A 599 -24.84 8.00 -18.26
C SER A 599 -24.18 9.35 -18.07
N ASN A 600 -24.26 9.85 -16.84
CA ASN A 600 -23.72 11.15 -16.44
C ASN A 600 -23.00 11.00 -15.09
N GLN A 601 -21.75 11.42 -15.05
CA GLN A 601 -21.00 11.58 -13.81
C GLN A 601 -21.07 13.07 -13.41
N GLN A 602 -22.06 13.43 -12.60
CA GLN A 602 -22.30 14.83 -12.24
C GLN A 602 -21.06 15.45 -11.56
N ASP A 603 -20.47 14.70 -10.63
CA ASP A 603 -19.24 15.07 -9.93
C ASP A 603 -18.46 13.80 -9.49
N GLN A 604 -17.43 13.96 -8.65
CA GLN A 604 -16.61 12.84 -8.17
C GLN A 604 -17.36 11.89 -7.22
N HIS A 605 -18.44 12.35 -6.62
CA HIS A 605 -19.25 11.64 -5.62
C HIS A 605 -20.56 11.10 -6.20
N ASN A 606 -21.08 11.70 -7.28
CA ASN A 606 -22.42 11.44 -7.81
C ASN A 606 -22.37 11.03 -9.27
N SER A 607 -22.91 9.85 -9.58
CA SER A 607 -23.12 9.40 -10.96
C SER A 607 -24.47 8.71 -11.12
N TRP A 608 -25.04 8.79 -12.31
CA TRP A 608 -26.28 8.11 -12.63
C TRP A 608 -26.33 7.65 -14.09
N ASP A 609 -27.14 6.63 -14.34
CA ASP A 609 -27.47 6.19 -15.67
C ASP A 609 -28.98 5.97 -15.81
N LEU A 610 -29.47 6.19 -17.03
CA LEU A 610 -30.82 5.86 -17.44
C LEU A 610 -30.74 5.03 -18.71
N SER A 611 -31.39 3.88 -18.70
CA SER A 611 -31.38 2.93 -19.79
C SER A 611 -32.78 2.53 -20.19
N THR A 612 -33.01 2.40 -21.49
CA THR A 612 -34.22 1.82 -22.07
C THR A 612 -33.84 0.63 -22.93
N ARG A 613 -34.58 -0.47 -22.80
CA ARG A 613 -34.33 -1.72 -23.51
C ARG A 613 -35.63 -2.22 -24.13
N TYR A 614 -35.56 -2.68 -25.37
CA TYR A 614 -36.64 -3.35 -26.06
C TYR A 614 -36.25 -4.80 -26.31
N GLU A 615 -37.04 -5.73 -25.81
CA GLU A 615 -36.83 -7.17 -25.96
C GLU A 615 -38.04 -7.80 -26.67
N GLU A 616 -37.77 -8.65 -27.66
CA GLU A 616 -38.78 -9.25 -28.54
C GLU A 616 -39.90 -9.98 -27.76
N THR A 617 -39.57 -10.62 -26.63
CA THR A 617 -40.54 -11.34 -25.79
C THR A 617 -41.11 -10.56 -24.62
N GLU A 618 -40.45 -9.50 -24.14
CA GLU A 618 -40.79 -8.82 -22.87
C GLU A 618 -41.16 -7.33 -23.03
N LYS A 619 -41.24 -6.86 -24.28
CA LYS A 619 -41.57 -5.47 -24.70
C LYS A 619 -40.58 -4.45 -24.10
N ALA A 620 -41.08 -3.30 -23.63
CA ALA A 620 -40.26 -2.20 -23.13
C ALA A 620 -39.79 -2.43 -21.69
N TYR A 621 -38.52 -2.16 -21.45
CA TYR A 621 -37.82 -2.16 -20.17
C TYR A 621 -37.17 -0.79 -19.97
N ILE A 622 -37.30 -0.22 -18.78
CA ILE A 622 -36.63 1.02 -18.40
C ILE A 622 -35.90 0.74 -17.10
N SER A 623 -34.66 1.19 -16.97
CA SER A 623 -33.94 1.19 -15.71
C SER A 623 -33.17 2.46 -15.49
N GLY A 624 -33.00 2.87 -14.24
CA GLY A 624 -32.06 3.91 -13.88
C GLY A 624 -31.32 3.54 -12.61
N ASN A 625 -30.04 3.90 -12.54
CA ASN A 625 -29.23 3.71 -11.35
C ASN A 625 -28.61 5.05 -10.95
N TYR A 626 -28.44 5.23 -9.65
CA TYR A 626 -27.76 6.34 -9.02
C TYR A 626 -26.72 5.78 -8.05
N HIS A 627 -25.50 6.31 -8.11
CA HIS A 627 -24.39 5.96 -7.26
C HIS A 627 -23.91 7.21 -6.52
N HIS A 628 -23.76 7.07 -5.21
CA HIS A 628 -23.25 8.10 -4.31
C HIS A 628 -22.04 7.56 -3.55
N VAL A 629 -20.93 8.29 -3.58
CA VAL A 629 -19.71 8.00 -2.85
C VAL A 629 -19.52 9.11 -1.83
N ALA A 630 -19.56 8.78 -0.55
CA ALA A 630 -19.29 9.69 0.55
C ALA A 630 -18.05 9.21 1.31
N SER A 631 -17.38 10.09 2.04
CA SER A 631 -16.22 9.73 2.87
C SER A 631 -16.50 8.60 3.85
N SER A 632 -17.75 8.43 4.29
CA SER A 632 -18.20 7.43 5.26
C SER A 632 -18.78 6.15 4.66
N HIS A 633 -19.22 6.16 3.40
CA HIS A 633 -19.89 5.02 2.76
C HIS A 633 -20.06 5.21 1.24
N ASN A 634 -20.26 4.10 0.53
CA ASN A 634 -20.69 4.09 -0.86
C ASN A 634 -22.10 3.51 -0.94
N ALA A 635 -23.01 4.21 -1.60
CA ALA A 635 -24.39 3.79 -1.78
C ALA A 635 -24.75 3.73 -3.27
N SER A 636 -25.68 2.84 -3.61
CA SER A 636 -26.32 2.81 -4.90
C SER A 636 -27.81 2.57 -4.77
N LEU A 637 -28.60 3.16 -5.66
CA LEU A 637 -30.03 2.94 -5.78
C LEU A 637 -30.35 2.67 -7.25
N GLY A 638 -31.06 1.59 -7.53
CA GLY A 638 -31.45 1.20 -8.86
C GLY A 638 -32.94 0.95 -8.96
N PHE A 639 -33.55 1.40 -10.04
CA PHE A 639 -34.93 1.15 -10.39
C PHE A 639 -34.99 0.49 -11.75
N SER A 640 -35.89 -0.47 -11.93
CA SER A 640 -36.23 -0.99 -13.25
C SER A 640 -37.70 -1.38 -13.34
N TRP A 641 -38.25 -1.23 -14.53
CA TRP A 641 -39.62 -1.54 -14.85
C TRP A 641 -39.67 -2.23 -16.20
N GLN A 642 -40.43 -3.30 -16.27
CA GLN A 642 -40.65 -4.07 -17.47
C GLN A 642 -42.14 -4.18 -17.74
N GLN A 643 -42.57 -3.77 -18.94
CA GLN A 643 -43.97 -3.58 -19.30
C GLN A 643 -44.87 -4.80 -19.02
N SER A 644 -44.36 -6.01 -19.24
CA SER A 644 -45.13 -7.25 -19.05
C SER A 644 -44.59 -8.15 -17.94
N GLY A 645 -43.54 -7.73 -17.23
CA GLY A 645 -42.83 -8.57 -16.28
C GLY A 645 -43.00 -8.09 -14.84
N TYR A 646 -42.16 -7.13 -14.44
CA TYR A 646 -42.02 -6.74 -13.05
C TYR A 646 -41.64 -5.27 -12.90
N THR A 647 -41.80 -4.77 -11.68
CA THR A 647 -41.15 -3.55 -11.19
C THR A 647 -40.15 -3.95 -10.12
N TYR A 648 -38.93 -3.44 -10.21
CA TYR A 648 -37.82 -3.84 -9.36
C TYR A 648 -37.09 -2.61 -8.84
N LEU A 649 -36.98 -2.52 -7.52
CA LEU A 649 -36.19 -1.52 -6.83
C LEU A 649 -35.06 -2.25 -6.12
N ASN A 650 -33.83 -1.78 -6.27
CA ASN A 650 -32.68 -2.31 -5.56
C ASN A 650 -31.85 -1.19 -4.95
N GLY A 651 -31.13 -1.51 -3.90
CA GLY A 651 -30.17 -0.61 -3.28
C GLY A 651 -29.01 -1.38 -2.70
N SER A 652 -27.85 -0.75 -2.62
CA SER A 652 -26.71 -1.28 -1.89
C SER A 652 -26.00 -0.19 -1.10
N MET A 653 -25.40 -0.58 0.02
CA MET A 653 -24.61 0.32 0.86
C MET A 653 -23.39 -0.45 1.36
N ARG A 654 -22.21 0.15 1.21
CA ARG A 654 -20.93 -0.46 1.57
C ARG A 654 -20.07 0.55 2.31
N GLY A 655 -19.43 0.12 3.38
CA GLY A 655 -18.53 0.97 4.15
C GLY A 655 -17.91 0.19 5.28
N GLY A 656 -17.26 0.91 6.18
CA GLY A 656 -16.79 0.34 7.43
C GLY A 656 -16.69 1.39 8.51
N VAL A 657 -16.55 0.93 9.74
CA VAL A 657 -16.35 1.75 10.93
C VAL A 657 -15.11 1.24 11.63
N THR A 658 -14.21 2.15 11.98
CA THR A 658 -13.02 1.84 12.78
C THR A 658 -13.06 2.70 14.05
N ALA A 659 -12.91 2.04 15.19
CA ALA A 659 -12.87 2.68 16.50
C ALA A 659 -11.54 2.37 17.18
N THR A 660 -10.87 3.39 17.68
CA THR A 660 -9.62 3.25 18.43
C THR A 660 -9.68 4.13 19.67
N ARG A 661 -8.62 4.13 20.50
CA ARG A 661 -8.51 5.07 21.62
C ARG A 661 -8.51 6.55 21.20
N HIS A 662 -8.25 6.84 19.92
CA HIS A 662 -8.16 8.19 19.37
C HIS A 662 -9.48 8.67 18.75
N GLY A 663 -10.48 7.80 18.60
CA GLY A 663 -11.79 8.19 18.07
C GLY A 663 -12.45 7.09 17.24
N ILE A 664 -13.61 7.43 16.69
CA ILE A 664 -14.40 6.57 15.81
C ILE A 664 -14.67 7.30 14.50
N ALA A 665 -14.42 6.63 13.38
CA ALA A 665 -14.75 7.17 12.07
C ALA A 665 -15.31 6.06 11.18
N ALA A 666 -16.36 6.41 10.43
CA ALA A 666 -16.83 5.63 9.30
C ALA A 666 -15.97 5.95 8.08
N HIS A 667 -15.81 4.98 7.19
CA HIS A 667 -15.05 5.15 5.96
C HIS A 667 -15.75 4.50 4.78
N GLN A 668 -15.52 5.10 3.62
CA GLN A 668 -15.80 4.46 2.34
C GLN A 668 -15.05 3.13 2.21
N LYS A 669 -15.62 2.28 1.37
CA LYS A 669 -15.22 0.89 1.11
C LYS A 669 -13.69 0.66 1.13
N GLY A 670 -13.26 -0.39 1.82
CA GLY A 670 -11.93 -1.00 1.71
C GLY A 670 -12.02 -2.52 1.55
N ALA A 671 -10.88 -3.22 1.53
CA ALA A 671 -10.88 -4.67 1.71
C ALA A 671 -11.37 -5.01 3.13
N GLY A 672 -12.33 -5.92 3.26
CA GLY A 672 -12.88 -6.33 4.55
C GLY A 672 -11.80 -6.84 5.49
N GLY A 673 -11.75 -6.34 6.72
CA GLY A 673 -10.71 -6.67 7.71
C GLY A 673 -9.29 -6.20 7.35
N GLY A 674 -9.13 -5.46 6.24
CA GLY A 674 -7.84 -5.07 5.68
C GLY A 674 -7.19 -3.86 6.37
N THR A 675 -5.95 -3.57 5.95
CA THR A 675 -5.11 -2.48 6.45
C THR A 675 -5.75 -1.12 6.19
N ARG A 676 -5.67 -0.24 7.18
CA ARG A 676 -6.31 1.09 7.17
C ARG A 676 -5.51 2.09 8.00
N ILE A 677 -5.68 3.38 7.71
CA ILE A 677 -4.99 4.47 8.41
C ILE A 677 -6.05 5.36 9.07
N MET A 678 -6.02 5.47 10.40
CA MET A 678 -6.74 6.51 11.13
C MET A 678 -5.88 7.77 11.16
N VAL A 679 -6.43 8.85 10.64
CA VAL A 679 -5.84 10.19 10.72
C VAL A 679 -6.52 10.96 11.84
N ASP A 680 -5.73 11.72 12.59
CA ASP A 680 -6.16 12.60 13.66
C ASP A 680 -5.61 14.00 13.38
N THR A 681 -6.48 15.00 13.32
CA THR A 681 -6.16 16.40 13.05
C THR A 681 -6.35 17.28 14.30
N ASP A 682 -6.05 16.71 15.47
CA ASP A 682 -6.09 17.39 16.78
C ASP A 682 -7.45 18.03 17.09
N GLY A 683 -8.53 17.36 16.68
CA GLY A 683 -9.91 17.82 16.86
C GLY A 683 -10.43 18.76 15.76
N VAL A 684 -9.67 19.05 14.71
CA VAL A 684 -10.13 19.89 13.60
C VAL A 684 -10.92 19.09 12.57
N ALA A 685 -12.22 19.36 12.47
CA ALA A 685 -13.11 18.75 11.49
C ALA A 685 -12.93 19.32 10.06
N GLY A 686 -13.38 18.57 9.05
CA GLY A 686 -13.42 19.06 7.67
C GLY A 686 -12.08 19.07 6.93
N VAL A 687 -11.06 18.37 7.46
CA VAL A 687 -9.74 18.27 6.82
C VAL A 687 -9.76 17.17 5.76
N PRO A 688 -9.49 17.49 4.48
CA PRO A 688 -9.52 16.51 3.40
C PRO A 688 -8.22 15.71 3.28
N PHE A 689 -8.37 14.44 2.93
CA PHE A 689 -7.32 13.47 2.62
C PHE A 689 -7.71 12.70 1.35
N ALA A 690 -6.76 11.96 0.76
CA ALA A 690 -6.99 11.11 -0.41
C ALA A 690 -7.70 11.85 -1.56
N ASP A 691 -7.14 12.99 -1.96
CA ASP A 691 -7.65 13.87 -3.02
C ASP A 691 -9.10 14.34 -2.79
N GLY A 692 -9.48 14.56 -1.54
CA GLY A 692 -10.82 15.06 -1.14
C GLY A 692 -11.86 13.95 -0.94
N SER A 693 -11.52 12.69 -1.22
CA SER A 693 -12.46 11.57 -1.06
C SER A 693 -12.66 11.13 0.40
N VAL A 694 -11.76 11.52 1.30
CA VAL A 694 -11.86 11.27 2.75
C VAL A 694 -11.77 12.60 3.48
N VAL A 695 -12.65 12.83 4.46
CA VAL A 695 -12.70 14.09 5.23
C VAL A 695 -12.86 13.76 6.71
N THR A 696 -12.16 14.49 7.59
CA THR A 696 -12.30 14.32 9.04
C THR A 696 -13.69 14.69 9.53
N ASN A 697 -14.22 13.87 10.43
CA ASN A 697 -15.51 14.10 11.07
C ASN A 697 -15.42 15.23 12.11
N ASP A 698 -16.53 15.48 12.81
CA ASP A 698 -16.65 16.53 13.83
C ASP A 698 -15.65 16.39 15.01
N TYR A 699 -15.05 15.20 15.18
CA TYR A 699 -14.02 14.93 16.19
C TYR A 699 -12.60 15.09 15.66
N GLY A 700 -12.42 15.53 14.41
CA GLY A 700 -11.10 15.65 13.78
C GLY A 700 -10.45 14.31 13.43
N VAL A 701 -11.24 13.24 13.24
CA VAL A 701 -10.70 11.94 12.83
C VAL A 701 -11.31 11.44 11.53
N ALA A 702 -10.51 10.76 10.72
CA ALA A 702 -10.96 10.07 9.52
C ALA A 702 -10.25 8.72 9.38
N VAL A 703 -10.79 7.84 8.53
CA VAL A 703 -10.14 6.57 8.21
C VAL A 703 -9.96 6.44 6.71
N ILE A 704 -8.71 6.28 6.28
CA ILE A 704 -8.33 5.92 4.92
C ILE A 704 -8.27 4.39 4.85
N ALA A 705 -9.28 3.80 4.21
CA ALA A 705 -9.39 2.35 4.06
C ALA A 705 -8.66 1.84 2.81
N GLY A 706 -8.30 0.55 2.82
CA GLY A 706 -7.66 -0.08 1.66
C GLY A 706 -6.20 0.35 1.45
N ALA A 707 -5.49 0.66 2.53
CA ALA A 707 -4.07 0.97 2.49
C ALA A 707 -3.25 -0.28 2.12
N SER A 708 -2.24 -0.14 1.26
CA SER A 708 -1.39 -1.27 0.87
C SER A 708 -0.46 -1.70 2.01
N SER A 709 -0.43 -3.00 2.32
CA SER A 709 0.45 -3.57 3.35
C SER A 709 1.89 -3.69 2.84
N TYR A 710 2.89 -3.52 3.73
CA TYR A 710 4.32 -3.66 3.44
C TYR A 710 4.86 -2.72 2.35
N TYR A 711 4.12 -1.66 2.04
CA TYR A 711 4.56 -0.56 1.19
C TYR A 711 4.75 0.70 2.02
N ASP A 712 5.70 1.53 1.60
CA ASP A 712 5.88 2.85 2.17
C ASP A 712 4.75 3.77 1.71
N LEU A 713 3.85 4.12 2.63
CA LEU A 713 2.66 4.90 2.34
C LEU A 713 2.84 6.34 2.83
N SER A 714 2.63 7.29 1.93
CA SER A 714 2.54 8.71 2.27
C SER A 714 1.09 9.12 2.49
N THR A 715 0.75 9.46 3.73
CA THR A 715 -0.55 10.06 4.07
C THR A 715 -0.41 11.58 3.97
N ARG A 716 -1.28 12.22 3.19
CA ARG A 716 -1.19 13.67 2.93
C ARG A 716 -2.52 14.37 3.15
N VAL A 717 -2.45 15.55 3.75
CA VAL A 717 -3.56 16.52 3.75
C VAL A 717 -3.70 17.07 2.33
N ASP A 718 -4.92 17.09 1.80
CA ASP A 718 -5.19 17.68 0.49
C ASP A 718 -5.33 19.20 0.60
N VAL A 719 -4.19 19.88 0.50
CA VAL A 719 -4.11 21.35 0.62
C VAL A 719 -4.96 22.07 -0.45
N ARG A 720 -5.25 21.44 -1.60
CA ARG A 720 -6.06 22.07 -2.68
C ARG A 720 -7.52 22.23 -2.31
N HIS A 721 -8.03 21.33 -1.47
CA HIS A 721 -9.42 21.33 -1.01
C HIS A 721 -9.54 21.71 0.48
N LEU A 722 -8.44 22.16 1.10
CA LEU A 722 -8.42 22.54 2.51
C LEU A 722 -9.23 23.84 2.69
N PRO A 723 -10.18 23.88 3.65
CA PRO A 723 -10.90 25.11 3.97
C PRO A 723 -9.96 26.25 4.35
N ASN A 724 -10.29 27.48 3.95
CA ASN A 724 -9.39 28.63 4.15
C ASN A 724 -9.09 28.93 5.63
N ASN A 725 -10.02 28.62 6.52
CA ASN A 725 -9.91 28.78 7.97
C ASN A 725 -9.14 27.64 8.65
N ILE A 726 -8.46 26.79 7.88
CA ILE A 726 -7.66 25.69 8.38
C ILE A 726 -6.23 25.82 7.84
N GLU A 727 -5.25 25.56 8.70
CA GLU A 727 -3.84 25.48 8.34
C GLU A 727 -3.25 24.17 8.86
N ALA A 728 -2.47 23.48 8.05
CA ALA A 728 -1.79 22.24 8.43
C ALA A 728 -0.28 22.49 8.53
N ASN A 729 0.26 22.46 9.75
CA ASN A 729 1.71 22.60 9.99
C ASN A 729 2.47 21.38 9.48
N THR A 730 1.87 20.21 9.65
CA THR A 730 2.35 18.95 9.05
C THR A 730 1.40 18.57 7.95
N THR A 731 1.89 18.43 6.72
CA THR A 731 1.05 18.11 5.54
C THR A 731 1.23 16.68 5.07
N ILE A 732 2.35 16.02 5.42
CA ILE A 732 2.72 14.69 4.92
C ILE A 732 3.33 13.88 6.06
N ILE A 733 2.84 12.67 6.27
CA ILE A 733 3.46 11.68 7.16
C ILE A 733 3.59 10.35 6.42
N GLN A 734 4.78 9.76 6.46
CA GLN A 734 5.09 8.49 5.80
C GLN A 734 5.12 7.34 6.82
N GLY A 735 4.97 6.12 6.33
CA GLY A 735 5.18 4.92 7.12
C GLY A 735 4.72 3.66 6.42
N THR A 736 5.30 2.53 6.81
CA THR A 736 4.94 1.20 6.28
C THR A 736 4.11 0.44 7.30
N LEU A 737 2.98 -0.13 6.88
CA LEU A 737 2.09 -0.89 7.76
C LEU A 737 2.17 -2.39 7.49
N THR A 738 2.14 -3.19 8.55
CA THR A 738 1.90 -4.63 8.44
C THR A 738 0.46 -4.93 8.00
N GLU A 739 0.23 -6.14 7.52
CA GLU A 739 -1.09 -6.57 7.07
C GLU A 739 -2.15 -6.51 8.19
N GLY A 740 -3.32 -5.98 7.84
CA GLY A 740 -4.45 -5.80 8.73
C GLY A 740 -4.26 -4.73 9.81
N ALA A 741 -3.15 -3.99 9.79
CA ALA A 741 -2.87 -2.97 10.80
C ALA A 741 -3.86 -1.79 10.72
N ILE A 742 -4.14 -1.20 11.88
CA ILE A 742 -4.78 0.11 11.98
C ILE A 742 -3.64 1.10 12.22
N GLY A 743 -3.12 1.70 11.16
CA GLY A 743 -2.10 2.74 11.26
C GLY A 743 -2.70 4.00 11.88
N TYR A 744 -1.90 4.74 12.64
CA TYR A 744 -2.32 6.01 13.24
C TYR A 744 -1.37 7.13 12.81
N ARG A 745 -1.93 8.24 12.31
CA ARG A 745 -1.15 9.40 11.85
C ARG A 745 -1.77 10.67 12.43
N LYS A 746 -1.04 11.35 13.31
CA LYS A 746 -1.46 12.63 13.89
C LYS A 746 -0.89 13.78 13.07
N PHE A 747 -1.75 14.63 12.55
CA PHE A 747 -1.41 15.85 11.85
C PHE A 747 -1.64 17.04 12.77
N ASP A 748 -0.64 17.90 12.90
CA ASP A 748 -0.80 19.18 13.58
C ASP A 748 -1.54 20.15 12.66
N VAL A 749 -2.83 20.32 12.94
CA VAL A 749 -3.76 21.15 12.17
C VAL A 749 -4.41 22.14 13.12
N VAL A 750 -4.45 23.40 12.70
CA VAL A 750 -5.08 24.47 13.44
C VAL A 750 -6.28 25.02 12.67
N SER A 751 -7.39 25.20 13.38
CA SER A 751 -8.59 25.87 12.87
C SER A 751 -8.68 27.27 13.45
N GLY A 752 -8.94 28.25 12.59
CA GLY A 752 -9.13 29.65 12.95
C GLY A 752 -8.80 30.59 11.79
N GLY A 753 -9.05 31.88 12.00
CA GLY A 753 -8.70 32.91 11.03
C GLY A 753 -7.18 33.01 10.82
N LYS A 754 -6.81 33.55 9.65
CA LYS A 754 -5.44 33.89 9.29
C LYS A 754 -5.35 35.40 9.16
N ALA A 755 -4.38 36.02 9.81
CA ALA A 755 -4.19 37.48 9.77
C ALA A 755 -2.71 37.84 9.69
N LEU A 756 -2.41 38.92 8.98
CA LEU A 756 -1.08 39.51 9.01
C LEU A 756 -1.15 40.74 9.92
N GLY A 757 -0.44 40.73 11.03
CA GLY A 757 -0.47 41.81 12.01
C GLY A 757 0.83 42.60 12.04
N VAL A 758 0.76 43.91 12.23
CA VAL A 758 1.89 44.72 12.72
C VAL A 758 1.65 45.00 14.19
N ILE A 759 2.54 44.52 15.05
CA ILE A 759 2.44 44.68 16.49
C ILE A 759 3.25 45.89 16.90
N THR A 760 2.60 46.79 17.64
CA THR A 760 3.22 48.04 18.12
C THR A 760 3.11 48.11 19.64
N LEU A 761 4.22 48.39 20.31
CA LEU A 761 4.31 48.57 21.75
C LEU A 761 3.71 49.94 22.17
N PRO A 762 3.41 50.15 23.47
CA PRO A 762 2.83 51.41 23.96
C PRO A 762 3.71 52.64 23.70
N ASP A 763 5.01 52.46 23.56
CA ASP A 763 6.00 53.49 23.28
C ASP A 763 6.18 53.78 21.77
N GLY A 764 5.39 53.12 20.91
CA GLY A 764 5.44 53.26 19.46
C GLY A 764 6.52 52.43 18.77
N ARG A 765 7.33 51.67 19.53
CA ARG A 765 8.32 50.74 18.96
C ARG A 765 7.68 49.40 18.58
N ASN A 766 8.41 48.60 17.83
CA ASN A 766 8.00 47.23 17.51
C ASN A 766 8.60 46.24 18.52
N PRO A 767 7.94 45.11 18.81
CA PRO A 767 8.56 44.03 19.56
C PRO A 767 9.85 43.56 18.86
N PRO A 768 10.86 43.09 19.62
CA PRO A 768 12.09 42.57 19.04
C PRO A 768 11.84 41.43 18.06
N PHE A 769 12.72 41.30 17.06
CA PHE A 769 12.72 40.17 16.13
C PHE A 769 12.75 38.83 16.89
N ALA A 770 12.03 37.82 16.37
CA ALA A 770 11.85 36.50 16.97
C ALA A 770 11.13 36.49 18.33
N SER A 771 10.46 37.58 18.72
CA SER A 771 9.49 37.54 19.82
C SER A 771 8.38 36.53 19.52
N THR A 772 8.06 35.66 20.47
CA THR A 772 7.04 34.62 20.29
C THR A 772 5.67 35.14 20.68
N ILE A 773 4.66 34.84 19.86
CA ILE A 773 3.27 35.21 20.11
C ILE A 773 2.52 33.95 20.52
N ARG A 774 1.96 33.95 21.73
CA ARG A 774 1.24 32.82 22.29
C ARG A 774 -0.21 33.14 22.57
N SER A 775 -1.06 32.18 22.24
CA SER A 775 -2.45 32.11 22.68
C SER A 775 -2.53 32.01 24.20
N GLN A 776 -3.68 32.37 24.80
CA GLN A 776 -3.96 32.12 26.22
C GLN A 776 -3.82 30.63 26.60
N ARG A 777 -3.98 29.72 25.62
CA ARG A 777 -3.80 28.28 25.81
C ARG A 777 -2.33 27.83 25.79
N GLY A 778 -1.38 28.77 25.70
CA GLY A 778 0.06 28.49 25.67
C GLY A 778 0.59 28.02 24.32
N ARG A 779 -0.28 27.89 23.30
CA ARG A 779 0.10 27.56 21.91
C ARG A 779 0.81 28.74 21.27
N GLU A 780 1.93 28.49 20.60
CA GLU A 780 2.59 29.46 19.75
C GLU A 780 1.81 29.66 18.45
N VAL A 781 1.48 30.91 18.16
CA VAL A 781 0.61 31.33 17.05
C VAL A 781 1.44 31.91 15.91
N ALA A 782 2.54 32.59 16.25
CA ALA A 782 3.45 33.20 15.30
C ALA A 782 4.75 33.64 16.00
N MET A 783 5.74 34.02 15.21
CA MET A 783 6.89 34.81 15.65
C MET A 783 6.86 36.19 15.00
N VAL A 784 7.36 37.20 15.71
CA VAL A 784 7.53 38.55 15.19
C VAL A 784 8.73 38.60 14.25
N THR A 785 8.50 39.08 13.04
CA THR A 785 9.52 39.33 12.01
C THR A 785 9.88 40.80 11.96
N ASP A 786 10.62 41.21 10.93
CA ASP A 786 11.01 42.60 10.72
C ASP A 786 9.79 43.56 10.73
N GLY A 787 10.01 44.77 11.25
CA GLY A 787 9.00 45.82 11.34
C GLY A 787 7.82 45.50 12.27
N GLY A 788 7.98 44.57 13.22
CA GLY A 788 6.91 44.15 14.13
C GLY A 788 5.83 43.29 13.47
N GLN A 789 6.08 42.78 12.26
CA GLN A 789 5.11 41.98 11.51
C GLN A 789 4.98 40.57 12.09
N ALA A 790 3.79 39.98 11.99
CA ALA A 790 3.54 38.60 12.39
C ALA A 790 2.41 37.97 11.55
N TYR A 791 2.65 36.78 11.01
CA TYR A 791 1.63 35.98 10.34
C TYR A 791 0.93 35.07 11.35
N LEU A 792 -0.27 35.46 11.78
CA LEU A 792 -1.04 34.77 12.81
C LEU A 792 -1.90 33.67 12.19
N THR A 793 -1.74 32.42 12.66
CA THR A 793 -2.50 31.26 12.16
C THR A 793 -3.33 30.58 13.25
N GLY A 794 -4.55 30.19 12.85
CA GLY A 794 -5.49 29.48 13.74
C GLY A 794 -5.98 30.36 14.89
N VAL A 795 -6.19 31.65 14.65
CA VAL A 795 -6.62 32.59 15.69
C VAL A 795 -8.12 32.83 15.67
N SER A 796 -8.71 33.10 16.83
CA SER A 796 -10.14 33.39 16.94
C SER A 796 -10.41 34.89 17.00
N GLU A 797 -11.61 35.29 16.56
CA GLU A 797 -12.12 36.65 16.78
C GLU A 797 -12.15 36.97 18.28
N ASN A 798 -11.77 38.19 18.66
CA ASN A 798 -11.62 38.62 20.07
C ASN A 798 -10.62 37.80 20.90
N GLU A 799 -9.75 36.98 20.30
CA GLU A 799 -8.71 36.28 21.05
C GLU A 799 -7.63 37.26 21.53
N THR A 800 -7.29 37.20 22.82
CA THR A 800 -6.14 37.92 23.37
C THR A 800 -4.89 37.07 23.24
N LEU A 801 -3.87 37.60 22.57
CA LEU A 801 -2.57 36.99 22.41
C LEU A 801 -1.52 37.68 23.28
N SER A 802 -0.49 36.94 23.65
CA SER A 802 0.61 37.39 24.50
C SER A 802 1.91 37.36 23.74
N VAL A 803 2.73 38.41 23.86
CA VAL A 803 4.03 38.49 23.21
C VAL A 803 5.11 38.26 24.26
N GLN A 804 6.02 37.33 23.98
CA GLN A 804 7.08 36.89 24.89
C GLN A 804 8.46 37.04 24.25
N TRP A 805 9.36 37.70 24.97
CA TRP A 805 10.79 37.75 24.69
C TRP A 805 11.56 37.79 26.02
N ASN A 806 12.85 37.47 25.99
CA ASN A 806 13.70 37.33 27.20
C ASN A 806 13.11 36.36 28.25
N GLY A 807 12.41 35.31 27.78
CA GLY A 807 11.81 34.27 28.62
C GLY A 807 10.60 34.72 29.46
N LYS A 808 10.05 35.93 29.23
CA LYS A 808 8.90 36.46 29.97
C LYS A 808 7.83 37.00 29.03
N THR A 809 6.58 37.02 29.48
CA THR A 809 5.50 37.73 28.78
C THR A 809 5.61 39.21 29.06
N GLN A 810 5.65 40.03 28.02
CA GLN A 810 5.94 41.46 28.13
C GLN A 810 4.69 42.30 27.82
N CYS A 811 3.89 41.87 26.84
CA CYS A 811 2.67 42.59 26.48
C CYS A 811 1.59 41.64 25.95
N ARG A 812 0.35 42.14 25.84
CA ARG A 812 -0.80 41.44 25.26
C ARG A 812 -1.56 42.33 24.28
N PHE A 813 -2.07 41.75 23.20
CA PHE A 813 -2.97 42.42 22.27
C PHE A 813 -4.21 41.56 22.03
N THR A 814 -5.32 42.17 21.62
CA THR A 814 -6.57 41.45 21.33
C THR A 814 -6.93 41.62 19.88
N LEU A 815 -7.28 40.52 19.22
CA LEU A 815 -7.74 40.53 17.84
C LEU A 815 -9.12 41.19 17.72
N PRO A 816 -9.42 41.87 16.61
CA PRO A 816 -10.72 42.50 16.42
C PRO A 816 -11.85 41.47 16.37
N ALA A 817 -13.07 41.94 16.62
CA ALA A 817 -14.28 41.11 16.64
C ALA A 817 -14.62 40.50 15.26
N LYS A 818 -14.09 41.08 14.17
CA LYS A 818 -14.10 40.52 12.83
C LYS A 818 -12.85 41.01 12.10
N PHE A 819 -12.23 40.13 11.34
CA PHE A 819 -11.18 40.48 10.39
C PHE A 819 -11.31 39.61 9.15
N ASN A 820 -10.98 40.18 7.98
CA ASN A 820 -10.91 39.40 6.75
C ASN A 820 -9.67 38.51 6.79
N GLU A 821 -9.74 37.35 6.13
CA GLU A 821 -8.57 36.48 5.97
C GLU A 821 -7.44 37.24 5.26
N LEU A 822 -6.22 37.11 5.80
CA LEU A 822 -5.02 37.81 5.32
C LEU A 822 -5.10 39.35 5.39
N ALA A 823 -6.03 39.91 6.17
CA ALA A 823 -6.07 41.35 6.41
C ALA A 823 -4.78 41.79 7.13
N GLN A 824 -4.24 42.95 6.71
CA GLN A 824 -3.23 43.67 7.47
C GLN A 824 -3.89 44.35 8.67
N LEU A 825 -3.60 43.87 9.88
CA LEU A 825 -4.12 44.40 11.13
C LEU A 825 -3.04 45.21 11.85
N LEU A 826 -3.42 46.36 12.42
CA LEU A 826 -2.60 47.07 13.40
C LEU A 826 -2.98 46.56 14.79
N LEU A 827 -2.00 45.98 15.50
CA LEU A 827 -2.22 45.24 16.75
C LEU A 827 -1.47 45.94 17.90
N PRO A 828 -2.08 46.96 18.55
CA PRO A 828 -1.45 47.66 19.65
C PRO A 828 -1.33 46.74 20.87
N CYS A 829 -0.09 46.50 21.31
CA CYS A 829 0.23 45.68 22.46
C CYS A 829 0.16 46.52 23.74
N ARG A 830 -0.53 46.01 24.76
CA ARG A 830 -0.61 46.63 26.10
C ARG A 830 0.43 45.98 27.02
N SER A 831 1.28 46.81 27.63
CA SER A 831 2.29 46.37 28.61
C SER A 831 1.63 45.74 29.84
N LEU A 832 2.23 44.67 30.36
CA LEU A 832 1.90 44.08 31.65
C LEU A 832 2.59 44.87 32.79
N SER A 833 2.33 46.17 32.89
CA SER A 833 2.86 46.99 33.97
C SER A 833 1.99 46.85 35.23
N ALA A 834 2.64 46.56 36.36
CA ALA A 834 2.10 46.27 37.69
C ALA A 834 0.79 46.98 38.08
N THR A 835 -0.22 46.19 38.47
CA THR A 835 -1.33 46.65 39.31
C THR A 835 -0.77 47.12 40.64
N THR A 836 -0.58 48.43 40.76
CA THR A 836 -0.40 49.10 42.04
C THR A 836 -1.66 48.88 42.88
N GLU A 837 -1.49 48.32 44.07
CA GLU A 837 -2.48 48.37 45.14
C GLU A 837 -2.95 49.82 45.33
N LEU A 838 -4.20 50.10 44.97
CA LEU A 838 -4.95 51.22 45.53
C LEU A 838 -5.78 50.67 46.69
N ASN A 839 -5.12 50.53 47.84
CA ASN A 839 -5.80 50.70 49.12
C ASN A 839 -6.29 52.15 49.18
N GLY A 840 -7.60 52.37 49.31
CA GLY A 840 -8.19 53.70 49.41
C GLY A 840 -9.71 53.70 49.54
N GLU A 841 -10.17 53.48 50.78
CA GLU A 841 -11.35 54.10 51.42
C GLU A 841 -12.63 54.32 50.59
N LYS A 842 -13.57 53.37 50.63
CA LYS A 842 -14.83 53.42 51.40
C LYS A 842 -15.72 52.20 51.13
#